data_AF-A0AAN6VAE1-F1
#
_entry.id   AF-A0AAN6VAE1-F1
#
_cell.length_a   1.000
_cell.length_b   1.000
_cell.length_c   1.000
_cell.angle_alpha   90.00
_cell.angle_beta   90.00
_cell.angle_gamma   90.00
#
_symmetry.space_group_name_H-M   'P 1'
#
loop_
_entity.id
_entity.type
_entity.pdbx_description
1 polymer ?
#
loop_
_entity_poly.entity_id
_entity_poly.type
_entity_poly.pdbx_seq_one_letter_code
_entity_poly.pdbx_strand_id
1 'polypeptide(L)'
;MGSTAAPSPDTISDSEFHDILAKYPACVADISAAKRVKPGQETLASLDQYRYGAALATFGSETPNVLMELDDVRKLVEWKLQHGKFRPTLMKLVSSNEPGFVRETVQEAVAHYRTKSNASTAVQILTQLKGIGPATASLLLATHNPNHVIFFADEAFHWLCCGGSKSPIKYNLKEYAELDKRVQAVTKRLGVKAVDVERVAFVLMRQPMTKTTASDSAQNPPTGSVADSTSQTQPAAKRKASALADAPVLEAPVRRSKRGKQASMVDLGSRAKKAETHSSAHSDPIQLTSRFAALKEGLISGEDLAVNNSWQRLLRQLPGEIDQVSSLGSAAIPTISFEDTTDPTQAEPFLEQLHRRGVGIVRGVVPKDTALAWSQEAAEYVEQNTATSFPPTSARPHDIFWSPAQVKARAHSNIIATQKFVMSIWKSTADNASVTPRFPISYADRMSLSTAWRAPQRGPYAHIDGGSVERWEPDGYGRAGTYKDIFCGRWEEYDPWESSSRLGVTSDLYHRAGACSIFRMFQGWLALEPITSSGPGSVRVCPLPRLATAYFLLRPFFSPASSPSTATSTTLAPPPPNGDQWAFNHPQNSILHGALPSYAQEISPTLHPHLQLDCSMIAVPDLEPGDYLVWHPDLIHSIHTPTDNEHPATTPTPMTTTGTPTYIYLPATPLTQTNALYLARQRKTFLLGHPGPDFGGGRGESGHGGRPGVQDVNDAGGDDGLRAMGLLPWDEEEADGDEERAVLAMANGILFPDLYDML
;
A
#
# COMPACT_ATOMS: atom_id res chain seq x y z
N MET A 1 -33.88 31.24 17.15
CA MET A 1 -34.10 30.14 16.19
C MET A 1 -33.47 30.55 14.88
N GLY A 2 -32.40 29.88 14.46
CA GLY A 2 -31.72 30.10 13.18
C GLY A 2 -30.74 28.94 13.01
N SER A 3 -31.13 27.94 12.24
CA SER A 3 -30.37 26.71 12.04
C SER A 3 -29.11 27.01 11.22
N THR A 4 -27.95 26.58 11.73
CA THR A 4 -26.60 26.71 11.14
C THR A 4 -26.29 25.60 10.12
N ALA A 5 -27.28 25.14 9.35
CA ALA A 5 -27.13 24.11 8.34
C ALA A 5 -27.37 24.70 6.94
N ALA A 6 -26.62 24.23 5.93
CA ALA A 6 -26.90 24.57 4.53
C ALA A 6 -28.39 24.28 4.22
N PRO A 7 -29.07 25.15 3.46
CA PRO A 7 -30.50 25.00 3.23
C PRO A 7 -30.79 23.63 2.61
N SER A 8 -31.77 22.92 3.19
CA SER A 8 -32.15 21.59 2.72
C SER A 8 -32.77 21.69 1.32
N PRO A 9 -32.45 20.77 0.40
CA PRO A 9 -33.03 20.75 -0.94
C PRO A 9 -34.57 20.60 -0.92
N ASP A 10 -35.12 20.02 0.15
CA ASP A 10 -36.56 19.81 0.31
C ASP A 10 -37.29 21.10 0.75
N THR A 11 -36.58 22.05 1.38
CA THR A 11 -37.19 23.24 2.01
C THR A 11 -36.68 24.57 1.47
N ILE A 12 -35.61 24.59 0.67
CA ILE A 12 -35.05 25.81 0.08
C ILE A 12 -36.12 26.58 -0.70
N SER A 13 -36.22 27.88 -0.42
CA SER A 13 -37.19 28.78 -1.07
C SER A 13 -36.71 29.23 -2.46
N ASP A 14 -37.63 29.70 -3.30
CA ASP A 14 -37.30 30.20 -4.64
C ASP A 14 -36.32 31.39 -4.60
N SER A 15 -36.54 32.35 -3.69
CA SER A 15 -35.64 33.50 -3.52
C SER A 15 -34.25 33.08 -3.06
N GLU A 16 -34.17 32.19 -2.06
CA GLU A 16 -32.90 31.70 -1.53
C GLU A 16 -32.10 30.91 -2.57
N PHE A 17 -32.79 30.11 -3.41
CA PHE A 17 -32.18 29.39 -4.52
C PHE A 17 -31.52 30.34 -5.52
N HIS A 18 -32.22 31.39 -5.94
CA HIS A 18 -31.70 32.37 -6.90
C HIS A 18 -30.57 33.22 -6.31
N ASP A 19 -30.63 33.57 -5.02
CA ASP A 19 -29.56 34.29 -4.32
C ASP A 19 -28.26 33.47 -4.24
N ILE A 20 -28.36 32.16 -4.02
CA ILE A 20 -27.20 31.26 -4.03
C ILE A 20 -26.67 31.08 -5.45
N LEU A 21 -27.55 30.88 -6.42
CA LEU A 21 -27.18 30.73 -7.84
C LEU A 21 -26.38 31.94 -8.35
N ALA A 22 -26.78 33.15 -7.93
CA ALA A 22 -26.09 34.40 -8.30
C ALA A 22 -24.62 34.46 -7.81
N LYS A 23 -24.24 33.67 -6.80
CA LYS A 23 -22.87 33.61 -6.27
C LYS A 23 -21.95 32.67 -7.05
N TYR A 24 -22.50 31.83 -7.93
CA TYR A 24 -21.73 30.82 -8.68
C TYR A 24 -20.57 31.41 -9.49
N PRO A 25 -20.76 32.49 -10.28
CA PRO A 25 -19.66 33.05 -11.08
C PRO A 25 -18.48 33.53 -10.24
N ALA A 26 -18.75 34.15 -9.09
CA ALA A 26 -17.70 34.58 -8.16
C ALA A 26 -16.96 33.38 -7.56
N CYS A 27 -17.70 32.34 -7.14
CA CYS A 27 -17.12 31.12 -6.59
C CYS A 27 -16.18 30.42 -7.58
N VAL A 28 -16.58 30.30 -8.85
CA VAL A 28 -15.72 29.73 -9.90
C VAL A 28 -14.50 30.60 -10.18
N ALA A 29 -14.65 31.93 -10.19
CA ALA A 29 -13.54 32.85 -10.39
C ALA A 29 -12.48 32.73 -9.28
N ASP A 30 -12.91 32.66 -8.01
CA ASP A 30 -12.02 32.50 -6.86
C ASP A 30 -11.25 31.17 -6.93
N ILE A 31 -11.94 30.07 -7.23
CA ILE A 31 -11.31 28.75 -7.39
C ILE A 31 -10.35 28.75 -8.59
N SER A 32 -10.74 29.38 -9.70
CA SER A 32 -9.91 29.47 -10.90
C SER A 32 -8.64 30.29 -10.64
N ALA A 33 -8.70 31.32 -9.79
CA ALA A 33 -7.54 32.13 -9.42
C ALA A 33 -6.58 31.40 -8.45
N ALA A 34 -7.12 30.56 -7.56
CA ALA A 34 -6.33 29.75 -6.65
C ALA A 34 -5.59 28.59 -7.35
N LYS A 35 -6.09 28.12 -8.50
CA LYS A 35 -5.48 27.01 -9.25
C LYS A 35 -4.36 27.49 -10.17
N ARG A 36 -3.17 26.88 -10.04
CA ARG A 36 -2.07 27.07 -10.99
C ARG A 36 -2.37 26.32 -12.29
N VAL A 37 -2.34 27.03 -13.42
CA VAL A 37 -2.63 26.48 -14.75
C VAL A 37 -1.32 26.25 -15.51
N LYS A 38 -1.16 25.09 -16.13
CA LYS A 38 0.05 24.77 -16.91
C LYS A 38 0.13 25.63 -18.18
N PRO A 39 1.33 25.90 -18.73
CA PRO A 39 1.46 26.59 -20.01
C PRO A 39 0.68 25.87 -21.13
N GLY A 40 -0.26 26.58 -21.77
CA GLY A 40 -1.10 26.03 -22.84
C GLY A 40 -2.39 25.34 -22.38
N GLN A 41 -2.67 25.28 -21.08
CA GLN A 41 -3.92 24.76 -20.53
C GLN A 41 -4.94 25.90 -20.32
N GLU A 42 -6.22 25.64 -20.55
CA GLU A 42 -7.28 26.63 -20.28
C GLU A 42 -7.57 26.75 -18.78
N THR A 43 -7.96 27.94 -18.31
CA THR A 43 -8.35 28.16 -16.92
C THR A 43 -9.71 27.52 -16.62
N LEU A 44 -9.99 27.21 -15.35
CA LEU A 44 -11.31 26.73 -14.94
C LEU A 44 -12.41 27.70 -15.38
N ALA A 45 -12.20 29.01 -15.22
CA ALA A 45 -13.18 30.01 -15.67
C ALA A 45 -13.47 29.95 -17.18
N SER A 46 -12.44 29.75 -18.03
CA SER A 46 -12.60 29.59 -19.48
C SER A 46 -13.39 28.32 -19.82
N LEU A 47 -13.02 27.21 -19.18
CA LEU A 47 -13.68 25.93 -19.36
C LEU A 47 -15.13 25.95 -18.87
N ASP A 48 -15.42 26.71 -17.82
CA ASP A 48 -16.76 26.87 -17.25
C ASP A 48 -17.66 27.69 -18.18
N GLN A 49 -17.13 28.76 -18.75
CA GLN A 49 -17.80 29.53 -19.81
C GLN A 49 -18.08 28.66 -21.05
N TYR A 50 -17.17 27.74 -21.38
CA TYR A 50 -17.42 26.76 -22.42
C TYR A 50 -18.55 25.81 -22.02
N ARG A 51 -18.49 25.19 -20.83
CA ARG A 51 -19.47 24.21 -20.35
C ARG A 51 -20.90 24.76 -20.31
N TYR A 52 -21.10 25.92 -19.70
CA TYR A 52 -22.43 26.51 -19.49
C TYR A 52 -22.86 27.52 -20.55
N GLY A 53 -21.94 27.96 -21.40
CA GLY A 53 -22.21 28.89 -22.50
C GLY A 53 -22.14 28.21 -23.85
N ALA A 54 -20.93 28.11 -24.40
CA ALA A 54 -20.71 27.69 -25.78
C ALA A 54 -21.22 26.26 -26.07
N ALA A 55 -20.96 25.31 -25.17
CA ALA A 55 -21.37 23.91 -25.35
C ALA A 55 -22.91 23.77 -25.33
N LEU A 56 -23.60 24.49 -24.44
CA LEU A 56 -25.08 24.47 -24.40
C LEU A 56 -25.68 25.14 -25.64
N ALA A 57 -25.08 26.23 -26.13
CA ALA A 57 -25.52 26.90 -27.36
C ALA A 57 -25.37 25.98 -28.60
N THR A 58 -24.30 25.18 -28.64
CA THR A 58 -24.02 24.27 -29.77
C THR A 58 -24.85 22.98 -29.70
N PHE A 59 -24.93 22.35 -28.52
CA PHE A 59 -25.44 20.98 -28.38
C PHE A 59 -26.78 20.85 -27.65
N GLY A 60 -27.18 21.88 -26.90
CA GLY A 60 -28.37 21.86 -26.03
C GLY A 60 -29.70 22.13 -26.73
N SER A 61 -29.70 22.35 -28.05
CA SER A 61 -30.91 22.46 -28.86
C SER A 61 -31.61 21.09 -28.99
N GLU A 62 -32.95 21.10 -29.17
CA GLU A 62 -33.71 19.89 -29.52
C GLU A 62 -33.28 19.31 -30.87
N THR A 63 -32.80 20.17 -31.77
CA THR A 63 -32.29 19.83 -33.12
C THR A 63 -30.91 20.48 -33.36
N PRO A 64 -29.83 19.95 -32.76
CA PRO A 64 -28.50 20.49 -32.97
C PRO A 64 -28.00 20.08 -34.37
N ASN A 65 -27.52 21.04 -35.15
CA ASN A 65 -26.94 20.80 -36.48
C ASN A 65 -25.48 20.31 -36.42
N VAL A 66 -24.93 20.15 -35.20
CA VAL A 66 -23.54 19.76 -34.94
C VAL A 66 -23.55 18.57 -33.98
N LEU A 67 -22.82 17.52 -34.33
CA LEU A 67 -22.63 16.35 -33.47
C LEU A 67 -21.45 16.58 -32.54
N MET A 68 -21.53 16.08 -31.31
CA MET A 68 -20.43 16.14 -30.34
C MET A 68 -19.34 15.16 -30.77
N GLU A 69 -18.12 15.66 -30.98
CA GLU A 69 -16.96 14.86 -31.39
C GLU A 69 -16.00 14.62 -30.22
N LEU A 70 -14.95 13.83 -30.46
CA LEU A 70 -13.95 13.49 -29.44
C LEU A 70 -13.31 14.73 -28.80
N ASP A 71 -13.03 15.78 -29.56
CA ASP A 71 -12.42 17.01 -29.03
C ASP A 71 -13.38 17.78 -28.09
N ASP A 72 -14.69 17.75 -28.37
CA ASP A 72 -15.70 18.33 -27.48
C ASP A 72 -15.77 17.56 -26.16
N VAL A 73 -15.76 16.22 -26.25
CA VAL A 73 -15.72 15.33 -25.08
C VAL A 73 -14.46 15.57 -24.25
N ARG A 74 -13.30 15.69 -24.90
CA ARG A 74 -12.02 16.00 -24.23
C ARG A 74 -12.10 17.33 -23.48
N LYS A 75 -12.67 18.38 -24.09
CA LYS A 75 -12.82 19.69 -23.46
C LYS A 75 -13.79 19.67 -22.27
N LEU A 76 -14.90 18.93 -22.36
CA LEU A 76 -15.82 18.72 -21.22
C LEU A 76 -15.17 17.92 -20.08
N VAL A 77 -14.36 16.91 -20.41
CA VAL A 77 -13.60 16.14 -19.41
C VAL A 77 -12.53 17.00 -18.76
N GLU A 78 -11.86 17.86 -19.52
CA GLU A 78 -10.90 18.82 -18.96
C GLU A 78 -11.59 19.78 -17.98
N TRP A 79 -12.74 20.33 -18.35
CA TRP A 79 -13.57 21.12 -17.43
C TRP A 79 -13.87 20.32 -16.16
N LYS A 80 -14.35 19.08 -16.28
CA LYS A 80 -14.66 18.21 -15.13
C LYS A 80 -13.47 18.01 -14.20
N LEU A 81 -12.29 17.75 -14.76
CA LEU A 81 -11.07 17.53 -13.99
C LEU A 81 -10.58 18.78 -13.26
N GLN A 82 -10.88 19.96 -13.79
CA GLN A 82 -10.60 21.23 -13.12
C GLN A 82 -11.74 21.66 -12.19
N HIS A 83 -12.98 21.26 -12.44
CA HIS A 83 -14.15 21.67 -11.67
C HIS A 83 -14.29 20.82 -10.39
N GLY A 84 -14.13 19.50 -10.54
CA GLY A 84 -14.20 18.52 -9.45
C GLY A 84 -12.85 17.94 -9.04
N LYS A 85 -12.88 16.67 -8.65
CA LYS A 85 -11.70 15.90 -8.23
C LYS A 85 -10.81 15.53 -9.42
N PHE A 86 -9.52 15.87 -9.33
CA PHE A 86 -8.54 15.61 -10.40
C PHE A 86 -8.25 14.11 -10.54
N ARG A 87 -8.19 13.60 -11.77
CA ARG A 87 -7.94 12.18 -12.11
C ARG A 87 -6.94 12.10 -13.29
N PRO A 88 -5.65 11.83 -13.03
CA PRO A 88 -4.57 12.02 -14.01
C PRO A 88 -4.64 11.11 -15.24
N THR A 89 -5.25 9.92 -15.12
CA THR A 89 -5.35 8.94 -16.21
C THR A 89 -6.58 9.15 -17.11
N LEU A 90 -7.56 9.93 -16.65
CA LEU A 90 -8.86 10.06 -17.31
C LEU A 90 -8.74 10.64 -18.72
N MET A 91 -7.98 11.73 -18.88
CA MET A 91 -7.76 12.36 -20.20
C MET A 91 -7.06 11.42 -21.18
N LYS A 92 -6.11 10.61 -20.71
CA LYS A 92 -5.41 9.64 -21.56
C LYS A 92 -6.35 8.56 -22.07
N LEU A 93 -7.22 8.04 -21.22
CA LEU A 93 -8.22 7.03 -21.59
C LEU A 93 -9.23 7.60 -22.58
N VAL A 94 -9.79 8.79 -22.30
CA VAL A 94 -10.75 9.45 -23.18
C VAL A 94 -10.14 9.72 -24.56
N SER A 95 -8.89 10.22 -24.59
CA SER A 95 -8.17 10.50 -25.84
C SER A 95 -7.81 9.24 -26.65
N SER A 96 -7.94 8.05 -26.07
CA SER A 96 -7.67 6.77 -26.75
C SER A 96 -8.88 6.17 -27.46
N ASN A 97 -10.06 6.80 -27.35
CA ASN A 97 -11.23 6.38 -28.10
C ASN A 97 -11.08 6.72 -29.58
N GLU A 98 -11.65 5.87 -30.44
CA GLU A 98 -11.73 6.15 -31.87
C GLU A 98 -12.80 7.24 -32.12
N PRO A 99 -12.49 8.30 -32.90
CA PRO A 99 -13.40 9.43 -33.07
C PRO A 99 -14.80 9.08 -33.63
N GLY A 100 -14.89 8.14 -34.57
CA GLY A 100 -16.16 7.66 -35.13
C GLY A 100 -17.02 6.97 -34.07
N PHE A 101 -16.44 6.07 -33.29
CA PHE A 101 -17.10 5.37 -32.19
C PHE A 101 -17.65 6.34 -31.14
N VAL A 102 -16.87 7.37 -30.76
CA VAL A 102 -17.36 8.42 -29.84
C VAL A 102 -18.60 9.10 -30.39
N ARG A 103 -18.56 9.51 -31.66
CA ARG A 103 -19.67 10.21 -32.33
C ARG A 103 -20.93 9.34 -32.35
N GLU A 104 -20.80 8.07 -32.74
CA GLU A 104 -21.91 7.12 -32.83
C GLU A 104 -22.53 6.82 -31.46
N THR A 105 -21.71 6.53 -30.45
CA THR A 105 -22.20 6.24 -29.09
C THR A 105 -22.92 7.44 -28.46
N VAL A 106 -22.39 8.66 -28.64
CA VAL A 106 -23.05 9.86 -28.13
C VAL A 106 -24.39 10.09 -28.84
N GLN A 107 -24.42 9.94 -30.17
CA GLN A 107 -25.65 10.09 -30.94
C GLN A 107 -26.71 9.06 -30.54
N GLU A 108 -26.33 7.80 -30.34
CA GLU A 108 -27.22 6.74 -29.88
C GLU A 108 -27.82 7.06 -28.51
N ALA A 109 -26.99 7.46 -27.54
CA ALA A 109 -27.43 7.80 -26.19
C ALA A 109 -28.42 8.98 -26.19
N VAL A 110 -28.12 10.03 -26.97
CA VAL A 110 -28.98 11.23 -27.07
C VAL A 110 -30.30 10.89 -27.76
N ALA A 111 -30.28 10.12 -28.85
CA ALA A 111 -31.49 9.67 -29.53
C ALA A 111 -32.37 8.83 -28.60
N HIS A 112 -31.75 7.87 -27.88
CA HIS A 112 -32.45 7.04 -26.91
C HIS A 112 -33.11 7.88 -25.80
N TYR A 113 -32.39 8.87 -25.25
CA TYR A 113 -32.93 9.77 -24.25
C TYR A 113 -34.11 10.59 -24.79
N ARG A 114 -33.99 11.17 -25.99
CA ARG A 114 -35.06 11.97 -26.61
C ARG A 114 -36.33 11.17 -26.88
N THR A 115 -36.21 9.88 -27.20
CA THR A 115 -37.37 9.02 -27.47
C THR A 115 -38.02 8.48 -26.19
N LYS A 116 -37.22 8.09 -25.18
CA LYS A 116 -37.73 7.37 -24.01
C LYS A 116 -37.73 8.17 -22.70
N SER A 117 -37.13 9.36 -22.69
CA SER A 117 -36.94 10.21 -21.51
C SER A 117 -36.30 9.49 -20.32
N ASN A 118 -35.43 8.51 -20.59
CA ASN A 118 -34.75 7.71 -19.57
C ASN A 118 -33.26 8.04 -19.51
N ALA A 119 -32.89 8.86 -18.52
CA ALA A 119 -31.52 9.33 -18.35
C ALA A 119 -30.56 8.19 -17.97
N SER A 120 -30.97 7.29 -17.08
CA SER A 120 -30.13 6.18 -16.60
C SER A 120 -29.68 5.24 -17.74
N THR A 121 -30.57 4.90 -18.67
CA THR A 121 -30.20 4.05 -19.82
C THR A 121 -29.29 4.80 -20.80
N ALA A 122 -29.54 6.09 -21.03
CA ALA A 122 -28.67 6.90 -21.90
C ALA A 122 -27.26 7.07 -21.30
N VAL A 123 -27.16 7.26 -19.99
CA VAL A 123 -25.88 7.26 -19.26
C VAL A 123 -25.18 5.91 -19.39
N GLN A 124 -25.90 4.80 -19.26
CA GLN A 124 -25.33 3.46 -19.45
C GLN A 124 -24.74 3.26 -20.86
N ILE A 125 -25.40 3.75 -21.92
CA ILE A 125 -24.86 3.68 -23.30
C ILE A 125 -23.52 4.43 -23.37
N LEU A 126 -23.45 5.65 -22.83
CA LEU A 126 -22.23 6.46 -22.83
C LEU A 126 -21.06 5.84 -22.05
N THR A 127 -21.33 4.93 -21.10
CA THR A 127 -20.27 4.25 -20.36
C THR A 127 -19.48 3.22 -21.18
N GLN A 128 -19.89 2.95 -22.42
CA GLN A 128 -19.12 2.12 -23.35
C GLN A 128 -17.81 2.81 -23.81
N LEU A 129 -17.73 4.14 -23.69
CA LEU A 129 -16.54 4.90 -24.06
C LEU A 129 -15.44 4.75 -23.00
N LYS A 130 -14.20 4.53 -23.43
CA LYS A 130 -13.05 4.37 -22.52
C LYS A 130 -12.84 5.64 -21.71
N GLY A 131 -12.72 5.48 -20.39
CA GLY A 131 -12.56 6.61 -19.47
C GLY A 131 -13.86 7.39 -19.22
N ILE A 132 -15.03 6.85 -19.57
CA ILE A 132 -16.32 7.49 -19.30
C ILE A 132 -17.15 6.60 -18.36
N GLY A 133 -17.14 6.93 -17.07
CA GLY A 133 -18.08 6.35 -16.08
C GLY A 133 -19.38 7.16 -15.97
N PRO A 134 -20.35 6.73 -15.13
CA PRO A 134 -21.65 7.41 -14.97
C PRO A 134 -21.57 8.92 -14.73
N ALA A 135 -20.54 9.37 -14.00
CA ALA A 135 -20.31 10.80 -13.80
C ALA A 135 -19.92 11.55 -15.08
N THR A 136 -19.01 11.02 -15.89
CA THR A 136 -18.66 11.68 -17.17
C THR A 136 -19.78 11.53 -18.20
N ALA A 137 -20.44 10.37 -18.23
CA ALA A 137 -21.58 10.12 -19.11
C ALA A 137 -22.75 11.10 -18.85
N SER A 138 -23.12 11.32 -17.58
CA SER A 138 -24.15 12.31 -17.22
C SER A 138 -23.76 13.74 -17.58
N LEU A 139 -22.46 14.11 -17.53
CA LEU A 139 -21.98 15.41 -18.02
C LEU A 139 -22.26 15.61 -19.50
N LEU A 140 -21.93 14.61 -20.34
CA LEU A 140 -22.19 14.68 -21.78
C LEU A 140 -23.69 14.82 -22.05
N LEU A 141 -24.50 13.99 -21.40
CA LEU A 141 -25.96 14.01 -21.57
C LEU A 141 -26.59 15.33 -21.09
N ALA A 142 -26.13 15.88 -19.96
CA ALA A 142 -26.57 17.18 -19.45
C ALA A 142 -26.23 18.36 -20.38
N THR A 143 -25.22 18.21 -21.25
CA THR A 143 -24.93 19.20 -22.30
C THR A 143 -26.02 19.24 -23.37
N HIS A 144 -26.64 18.09 -23.65
CA HIS A 144 -27.70 17.96 -24.65
C HIS A 144 -29.10 18.27 -24.10
N ASN A 145 -29.33 18.14 -22.79
CA ASN A 145 -30.58 18.53 -22.16
C ASN A 145 -30.35 19.16 -20.77
N PRO A 146 -29.95 20.45 -20.74
CA PRO A 146 -29.63 21.14 -19.48
C PRO A 146 -30.84 21.39 -18.59
N ASN A 147 -32.05 21.29 -19.12
CA ASN A 147 -33.27 21.54 -18.34
C ASN A 147 -33.61 20.37 -17.42
N HIS A 148 -33.39 19.14 -17.86
CA HIS A 148 -33.90 17.94 -17.20
C HIS A 148 -32.83 16.93 -16.77
N VAL A 149 -31.61 16.99 -17.32
CA VAL A 149 -30.54 16.04 -16.98
C VAL A 149 -29.51 16.74 -16.09
N ILE A 150 -29.21 16.14 -14.94
CA ILE A 150 -28.19 16.63 -14.03
C ILE A 150 -26.83 15.98 -14.29
N PHE A 151 -25.76 16.76 -14.22
CA PHE A 151 -24.42 16.23 -14.10
C PHE A 151 -24.21 15.62 -12.70
N PHE A 152 -23.70 14.39 -12.65
CA PHE A 152 -23.36 13.72 -11.39
C PHE A 152 -22.03 14.26 -10.82
N ALA A 153 -22.11 15.47 -10.27
CA ALA A 153 -21.07 16.11 -9.48
C ALA A 153 -21.13 15.65 -8.00
N ASP A 154 -19.99 15.63 -7.32
CA ASP A 154 -19.89 15.28 -5.91
C ASP A 154 -20.75 16.22 -5.06
N GLU A 155 -20.67 17.53 -5.32
CA GLU A 155 -21.41 18.57 -4.60
C GLU A 155 -22.93 18.39 -4.75
N ALA A 156 -23.39 18.07 -5.96
CA ALA A 156 -24.80 17.80 -6.22
C ALA A 156 -25.29 16.56 -5.47
N PHE A 157 -24.49 15.48 -5.45
CA PHE A 157 -24.85 14.25 -4.75
C PHE A 157 -24.86 14.43 -3.24
N HIS A 158 -23.84 15.06 -2.67
CA HIS A 158 -23.78 15.32 -1.23
C HIS A 158 -24.96 16.17 -0.75
N TRP A 159 -25.31 17.22 -1.49
CA TRP A 159 -26.44 18.08 -1.12
C TRP A 159 -27.80 17.38 -1.31
N LEU A 160 -28.05 16.80 -2.48
CA LEU A 160 -29.37 16.24 -2.82
C LEU A 160 -29.66 14.88 -2.18
N CYS A 161 -28.64 14.04 -2.00
CA CYS A 161 -28.79 12.64 -1.59
C CYS A 161 -28.25 12.37 -0.18
N CYS A 162 -27.28 13.16 0.31
CA CYS A 162 -26.62 12.93 1.60
C CYS A 162 -26.91 14.02 2.65
N GLY A 163 -27.83 14.95 2.38
CA GLY A 163 -28.20 16.01 3.33
C GLY A 163 -27.05 16.97 3.65
N GLY A 164 -26.10 17.14 2.72
CA GLY A 164 -24.90 17.95 2.89
C GLY A 164 -23.70 17.22 3.51
N SER A 165 -23.85 15.94 3.91
CA SER A 165 -22.72 15.13 4.38
C SER A 165 -21.81 14.71 3.23
N LYS A 166 -20.49 14.77 3.44
CA LYS A 166 -19.46 14.30 2.48
C LYS A 166 -19.27 12.78 2.55
N SER A 167 -20.35 12.02 2.44
CA SER A 167 -20.30 10.56 2.44
C SER A 167 -19.56 10.02 1.20
N PRO A 168 -18.91 8.84 1.29
CA PRO A 168 -18.24 8.22 0.13
C PRO A 168 -19.20 7.99 -1.05
N ILE A 169 -18.77 8.32 -2.26
CA ILE A 169 -19.53 8.16 -3.51
C ILE A 169 -18.94 7.00 -4.32
N LYS A 170 -19.78 6.07 -4.79
CA LYS A 170 -19.36 4.88 -5.57
C LYS A 170 -19.38 5.11 -7.08
N TYR A 171 -19.99 6.20 -7.55
CA TYR A 171 -20.07 6.61 -8.96
C TYR A 171 -20.74 5.59 -9.87
N ASN A 172 -21.73 4.84 -9.36
CA ASN A 172 -22.44 3.81 -10.13
C ASN A 172 -23.81 4.30 -10.66
N LEU A 173 -24.44 3.51 -11.53
CA LEU A 173 -25.75 3.84 -12.13
C LEU A 173 -26.89 3.92 -11.10
N LYS A 174 -26.80 3.19 -9.98
CA LYS A 174 -27.82 3.22 -8.92
C LYS A 174 -27.82 4.56 -8.19
N GLU A 175 -26.62 5.07 -7.87
CA GLU A 175 -26.45 6.40 -7.27
C GLU A 175 -26.88 7.50 -8.24
N TYR A 176 -26.55 7.37 -9.52
CA TYR A 176 -27.03 8.31 -10.53
C TYR A 176 -28.57 8.34 -10.62
N ALA A 177 -29.22 7.18 -10.58
CA ALA A 177 -30.68 7.10 -10.63
C ALA A 177 -31.35 7.75 -9.40
N GLU A 178 -30.75 7.64 -8.21
CA GLU A 178 -31.21 8.35 -7.02
C GLU A 178 -31.01 9.87 -7.17
N LEU A 179 -29.86 10.30 -7.69
CA LEU A 179 -29.59 11.71 -7.96
C LEU A 179 -30.60 12.31 -8.96
N ASP A 180 -30.86 11.60 -10.07
CA ASP A 180 -31.82 11.99 -11.11
C ASP A 180 -33.24 12.15 -10.53
N LYS A 181 -33.66 11.21 -9.67
CA LYS A 181 -34.93 11.29 -8.95
C LYS A 181 -35.00 12.53 -8.04
N ARG A 182 -33.93 12.83 -7.31
CA ARG A 182 -33.86 13.98 -6.39
C ARG A 182 -33.90 15.31 -7.13
N VAL A 183 -33.14 15.47 -8.21
CA VAL A 183 -33.17 16.71 -9.00
C VAL A 183 -34.53 16.93 -9.66
N GLN A 184 -35.22 15.88 -10.11
CA GLN A 184 -36.56 15.99 -10.69
C GLN A 184 -37.57 16.54 -9.68
N ALA A 185 -37.46 16.16 -8.41
CA ALA A 185 -38.30 16.70 -7.34
C ALA A 185 -38.07 18.21 -7.14
N VAL A 186 -36.80 18.65 -7.10
CA VAL A 186 -36.42 20.06 -6.90
C VAL A 186 -36.82 20.91 -8.09
N THR A 187 -36.48 20.49 -9.31
CA THR A 187 -36.79 21.21 -10.56
C THR A 187 -38.31 21.35 -10.76
N LYS A 188 -39.09 20.31 -10.45
CA LYS A 188 -40.57 20.38 -10.49
C LYS A 188 -41.14 21.33 -9.45
N ARG A 189 -40.58 21.35 -8.24
CA ARG A 189 -41.07 22.19 -7.13
C ARG A 189 -40.78 23.67 -7.36
N LEU A 190 -39.59 24.00 -7.84
CA LEU A 190 -39.12 25.38 -7.99
C LEU A 190 -39.25 25.95 -9.41
N GLY A 191 -39.50 25.10 -10.42
CA GLY A 191 -39.57 25.55 -11.82
C GLY A 191 -38.21 25.96 -12.41
N VAL A 192 -37.12 25.41 -11.89
CA VAL A 192 -35.72 25.73 -12.28
C VAL A 192 -35.11 24.62 -13.15
N LYS A 193 -33.99 24.91 -13.82
CA LYS A 193 -33.29 23.92 -14.66
C LYS A 193 -32.39 23.01 -13.84
N ALA A 194 -32.18 21.78 -14.29
CA ALA A 194 -31.21 20.87 -13.67
C ALA A 194 -29.79 21.47 -13.60
N VAL A 195 -29.36 22.20 -14.64
CA VAL A 195 -28.07 22.91 -14.62
C VAL A 195 -27.99 24.07 -13.62
N ASP A 196 -29.12 24.63 -13.18
CA ASP A 196 -29.11 25.63 -12.11
C ASP A 196 -28.93 24.95 -10.76
N VAL A 197 -29.55 23.78 -10.56
CA VAL A 197 -29.44 22.97 -9.34
C VAL A 197 -28.00 22.52 -9.09
N GLU A 198 -27.28 22.04 -10.10
CA GLU A 198 -25.86 21.65 -9.95
C GLU A 198 -24.95 22.84 -9.57
N ARG A 199 -25.26 24.06 -10.05
CA ARG A 199 -24.52 25.28 -9.71
C ARG A 199 -24.81 25.74 -8.28
N VAL A 200 -26.06 25.67 -7.84
CA VAL A 200 -26.44 25.95 -6.45
C VAL A 200 -25.73 24.98 -5.50
N ALA A 201 -25.75 23.69 -5.81
CA ALA A 201 -25.07 22.67 -5.02
C ALA A 201 -23.56 22.96 -4.91
N PHE A 202 -22.92 23.33 -6.03
CA PHE A 202 -21.50 23.67 -6.06
C PHE A 202 -21.17 24.84 -5.11
N VAL A 203 -21.95 25.92 -5.12
CA VAL A 203 -21.75 27.06 -4.21
C VAL A 203 -21.91 26.64 -2.75
N LEU A 204 -22.97 25.90 -2.43
CA LEU A 204 -23.27 25.48 -1.06
C LEU A 204 -22.18 24.60 -0.46
N MET A 205 -21.61 23.70 -1.26
CA MET A 205 -20.64 22.70 -0.79
C MET A 205 -19.19 23.23 -0.77
N ARG A 206 -18.92 24.38 -1.39
CA ARG A 206 -17.57 24.98 -1.53
C ARG A 206 -17.37 26.25 -0.70
N GLN A 207 -18.42 26.90 -0.20
CA GLN A 207 -18.27 28.08 0.68
C GLN A 207 -17.86 27.67 2.11
N PRO A 208 -16.85 28.32 2.71
CA PRO A 208 -16.56 28.16 4.13
C PRO A 208 -17.72 28.73 4.96
N MET A 209 -18.24 27.95 5.91
CA MET A 209 -19.32 28.38 6.81
C MET A 209 -18.92 29.68 7.52
N THR A 210 -19.60 30.79 7.23
CA THR A 210 -19.31 32.08 7.84
C THR A 210 -19.68 32.07 9.32
N LYS A 211 -18.68 32.16 10.20
CA LYS A 211 -18.85 32.60 11.59
C LYS A 211 -19.24 34.08 11.57
N THR A 212 -20.52 34.40 11.71
CA THR A 212 -20.97 35.76 11.94
C THR A 212 -20.52 36.19 13.34
N THR A 213 -19.46 37.01 13.42
CA THR A 213 -19.19 37.80 14.62
C THR A 213 -19.93 39.12 14.49
N ALA A 214 -20.83 39.38 15.43
CA ALA A 214 -21.46 40.67 15.59
C ALA A 214 -20.44 41.66 16.18
N SER A 215 -20.33 42.85 15.61
CA SER A 215 -20.05 44.04 16.40
C SER A 215 -20.64 45.29 15.75
N ASP A 216 -21.47 45.96 16.52
CA ASP A 216 -22.00 47.29 16.31
C ASP A 216 -20.91 48.36 16.10
N SER A 217 -21.24 49.31 15.23
CA SER A 217 -20.89 50.75 15.24
C SER A 217 -19.55 51.23 15.81
N ALA A 218 -18.70 51.78 14.94
CA ALA A 218 -18.08 53.10 15.15
C ALA A 218 -17.55 53.68 13.80
N GLN A 219 -17.63 55.00 13.69
CA GLN A 219 -17.63 55.82 12.46
C GLN A 219 -16.23 56.17 11.90
N ASN A 220 -16.12 56.16 10.55
CA ASN A 220 -15.59 57.17 9.58
C ASN A 220 -14.30 58.01 9.85
N PRO A 221 -13.70 58.71 8.83
CA PRO A 221 -13.30 58.36 7.44
C PRO A 221 -11.93 59.09 7.10
N PRO A 222 -11.62 59.68 5.91
CA PRO A 222 -11.81 59.34 4.49
C PRO A 222 -10.47 59.36 3.68
N THR A 223 -10.50 58.90 2.42
CA THR A 223 -9.93 59.53 1.19
C THR A 223 -10.12 58.49 0.06
N GLY A 224 -10.96 58.67 -0.97
CA GLY A 224 -10.91 59.73 -2.00
C GLY A 224 -9.66 59.51 -2.87
N SER A 225 -9.65 59.35 -4.18
CA SER A 225 -10.64 59.48 -5.25
C SER A 225 -9.93 59.06 -6.56
N VAL A 226 -10.52 58.12 -7.30
CA VAL A 226 -10.92 58.20 -8.73
C VAL A 226 -9.88 58.59 -9.81
N ALA A 227 -9.97 57.83 -10.92
CA ALA A 227 -9.74 58.21 -12.32
C ALA A 227 -8.28 58.35 -12.78
N ASP A 228 -7.87 58.01 -14.01
CA ASP A 228 -8.50 57.43 -15.19
C ASP A 228 -7.35 57.16 -16.20
N SER A 229 -7.58 56.31 -17.19
CA SER A 229 -7.03 56.35 -18.57
C SER A 229 -6.84 54.95 -19.16
N THR A 230 -7.86 54.56 -19.94
CA THR A 230 -7.77 54.21 -21.37
C THR A 230 -6.40 54.39 -22.03
N SER A 231 -5.97 53.65 -23.04
CA SER A 231 -6.35 52.44 -23.78
C SER A 231 -5.31 52.35 -24.93
N GLN A 232 -5.21 51.19 -25.60
CA GLN A 232 -4.68 51.01 -26.98
C GLN A 232 -3.16 51.10 -27.23
N THR A 233 -2.57 50.52 -28.29
CA THR A 233 -2.63 49.17 -28.90
C THR A 233 -1.32 49.04 -29.72
N GLN A 234 -0.57 47.92 -29.57
CA GLN A 234 0.32 47.24 -30.56
C GLN A 234 1.40 48.08 -31.32
N PRO A 235 2.29 47.55 -32.22
CA PRO A 235 2.47 46.17 -32.74
C PRO A 235 3.94 45.63 -32.86
N ALA A 236 4.00 44.29 -33.00
CA ALA A 236 4.83 43.43 -33.88
C ALA A 236 6.24 43.83 -34.38
N ALA A 237 7.16 42.85 -34.33
CA ALA A 237 8.03 42.52 -35.48
C ALA A 237 8.62 41.09 -35.42
N LYS A 238 8.46 40.37 -36.55
CA LYS A 238 9.03 39.06 -36.92
C LYS A 238 10.49 39.15 -37.39
N ARG A 239 11.24 38.04 -37.35
CA ARG A 239 12.06 37.48 -38.47
C ARG A 239 12.67 36.11 -38.10
N LYS A 240 12.26 35.02 -38.78
CA LYS A 240 12.97 34.19 -39.81
C LYS A 240 14.10 33.30 -39.25
N ALA A 241 14.13 31.95 -39.27
CA ALA A 241 13.75 30.84 -40.19
C ALA A 241 14.87 30.33 -41.15
N SER A 242 15.28 29.05 -40.98
CA SER A 242 15.53 27.99 -42.00
C SER A 242 16.26 26.78 -41.35
N ALA A 243 15.70 25.54 -41.27
CA ALA A 243 15.77 24.40 -42.22
C ALA A 243 17.19 23.77 -42.36
N LEU A 244 17.48 22.46 -42.50
CA LEU A 244 16.79 21.16 -42.70
C LEU A 244 17.88 20.03 -42.61
N ALA A 245 17.44 18.75 -42.57
CA ALA A 245 18.10 17.52 -43.05
C ALA A 245 18.67 16.49 -42.03
N ASP A 246 18.67 15.23 -42.48
CA ASP A 246 18.46 13.97 -41.74
C ASP A 246 19.49 12.87 -42.16
N ALA A 247 19.71 11.88 -41.27
CA ALA A 247 20.32 10.52 -41.46
C ALA A 247 21.84 10.36 -41.77
N PRO A 248 22.49 9.15 -41.67
CA PRO A 248 22.12 7.83 -41.09
C PRO A 248 23.23 7.09 -40.23
N VAL A 249 22.88 5.87 -39.81
CA VAL A 249 23.57 4.72 -39.16
C VAL A 249 24.95 4.32 -39.72
N LEU A 250 25.86 3.75 -38.89
CA LEU A 250 26.86 2.71 -39.27
C LEU A 250 27.54 2.00 -38.06
N GLU A 251 27.79 0.69 -38.22
CA GLU A 251 28.40 -0.27 -37.28
C GLU A 251 29.95 -0.37 -37.35
N ALA A 252 30.56 -0.79 -36.22
CA ALA A 252 31.83 -1.55 -36.01
C ALA A 252 33.20 -0.88 -36.34
N PRO A 253 34.40 -1.39 -35.93
CA PRO A 253 34.77 -2.58 -35.13
C PRO A 253 35.90 -2.43 -34.05
N VAL A 254 35.96 -3.43 -33.13
CA VAL A 254 37.12 -4.17 -32.55
C VAL A 254 38.51 -3.50 -32.37
N ARG A 255 39.07 -3.51 -31.15
CA ARG A 255 40.46 -3.98 -30.89
C ARG A 255 40.79 -4.33 -29.43
N ARG A 256 41.44 -5.48 -29.29
CA ARG A 256 41.85 -6.22 -28.08
C ARG A 256 43.36 -6.04 -27.89
N SER A 257 43.85 -5.75 -26.68
CA SER A 257 45.27 -5.90 -26.32
C SER A 257 45.46 -6.75 -25.06
N LYS A 258 46.51 -7.59 -25.12
CA LYS A 258 46.91 -8.71 -24.25
C LYS A 258 47.40 -8.24 -22.86
N ARG A 259 46.91 -8.83 -21.75
CA ARG A 259 47.41 -10.00 -20.98
C ARG A 259 48.54 -9.70 -19.98
N GLY A 260 48.19 -9.73 -18.68
CA GLY A 260 49.08 -10.00 -17.54
C GLY A 260 48.33 -10.91 -16.56
N LYS A 261 48.92 -12.06 -16.20
CA LYS A 261 48.31 -13.15 -15.40
C LYS A 261 48.24 -12.78 -13.90
N GLN A 262 47.09 -13.00 -13.28
CA GLN A 262 46.97 -13.35 -11.85
C GLN A 262 45.89 -14.46 -11.71
N ALA A 263 46.15 -15.39 -10.79
CA ALA A 263 45.47 -16.68 -10.66
C ALA A 263 43.95 -16.54 -10.46
N SER A 264 43.18 -17.37 -11.18
CA SER A 264 41.73 -17.27 -11.22
C SER A 264 41.06 -18.00 -10.05
N MET A 265 40.13 -17.27 -9.43
CA MET A 265 39.16 -17.57 -8.37
C MET A 265 38.14 -18.69 -8.74
N VAL A 266 38.56 -19.73 -9.45
CA VAL A 266 37.67 -20.75 -10.03
C VAL A 266 37.75 -22.08 -9.25
N ASP A 267 38.81 -22.28 -8.46
CA ASP A 267 39.04 -23.55 -7.76
C ASP A 267 38.42 -23.60 -6.34
N LEU A 268 38.03 -22.45 -5.78
CA LEU A 268 37.30 -22.38 -4.50
C LEU A 268 35.80 -22.70 -4.64
N GLY A 269 35.25 -22.59 -5.86
CA GLY A 269 33.83 -22.87 -6.13
C GLY A 269 33.47 -24.36 -6.23
N SER A 270 34.46 -25.25 -6.40
CA SER A 270 34.21 -26.68 -6.61
C SER A 270 33.95 -27.43 -5.30
N ARG A 271 34.50 -26.96 -4.17
CA ARG A 271 34.24 -27.51 -2.83
C ARG A 271 33.00 -26.92 -2.16
N ALA A 272 32.61 -25.68 -2.50
CA ALA A 272 31.36 -25.07 -2.02
C ALA A 272 30.11 -25.74 -2.62
N LYS A 273 30.15 -26.08 -3.91
CA LYS A 273 29.03 -26.72 -4.62
C LYS A 273 28.62 -28.11 -4.13
N LYS A 274 29.46 -28.80 -3.35
CA LYS A 274 29.14 -30.13 -2.80
C LYS A 274 28.54 -30.09 -1.40
N ALA A 275 28.54 -28.93 -0.74
CA ALA A 275 27.83 -28.69 0.53
C ALA A 275 26.46 -28.01 0.33
N GLU A 276 26.16 -27.56 -0.89
CA GLU A 276 24.98 -26.74 -1.25
C GLU A 276 23.65 -27.53 -1.43
N THR A 277 23.61 -28.81 -1.08
CA THR A 277 22.39 -29.64 -1.26
C THR A 277 21.81 -30.27 0.02
N HIS A 278 22.29 -29.91 1.21
CA HIS A 278 21.73 -30.39 2.48
C HIS A 278 21.77 -29.31 3.57
N SER A 279 20.75 -28.46 3.66
CA SER A 279 20.61 -27.52 4.80
C SER A 279 19.40 -27.84 5.69
N SER A 280 19.23 -29.11 6.04
CA SER A 280 18.46 -29.51 7.23
C SER A 280 19.11 -30.68 7.99
N ALA A 281 20.43 -30.89 7.79
CA ALA A 281 21.14 -32.05 8.35
C ALA A 281 22.45 -31.67 9.07
N HIS A 282 22.73 -30.38 9.28
CA HIS A 282 23.90 -29.95 10.04
C HIS A 282 23.48 -29.60 11.47
N SER A 283 23.87 -30.43 12.42
CA SER A 283 23.78 -30.16 13.86
C SER A 283 24.68 -29.00 14.29
N ASP A 284 25.74 -28.74 13.53
CA ASP A 284 26.83 -27.87 13.93
C ASP A 284 26.72 -26.50 13.24
N PRO A 285 27.02 -25.41 13.95
CA PRO A 285 26.96 -24.07 13.39
C PRO A 285 27.94 -23.88 12.21
N ILE A 286 27.48 -23.22 11.15
CA ILE A 286 28.29 -22.94 9.96
C ILE A 286 29.31 -21.85 10.26
N GLN A 287 30.59 -22.11 9.97
CA GLN A 287 31.65 -21.09 10.01
C GLN A 287 31.63 -20.25 8.74
N LEU A 288 31.44 -18.93 8.90
CA LEU A 288 31.54 -17.99 7.79
C LEU A 288 33.00 -17.57 7.57
N THR A 289 33.23 -16.73 6.56
CA THR A 289 34.57 -16.15 6.31
C THR A 289 35.09 -15.37 7.52
N SER A 290 36.41 -15.29 7.70
CA SER A 290 37.07 -14.63 8.84
C SER A 290 36.67 -13.16 9.03
N ARG A 291 36.18 -12.48 7.98
CA ARG A 291 35.66 -11.11 8.10
C ARG A 291 34.51 -10.99 9.11
N PHE A 292 33.72 -12.05 9.30
CA PHE A 292 32.61 -12.04 10.27
C PHE A 292 33.11 -12.15 11.72
N ALA A 293 34.29 -12.74 11.94
CA ALA A 293 34.94 -12.65 13.25
C ALA A 293 35.38 -11.21 13.54
N ALA A 294 36.04 -10.57 12.56
CA ALA A 294 36.44 -9.16 12.67
C ALA A 294 35.24 -8.21 12.81
N LEU A 295 34.12 -8.51 12.14
CA LEU A 295 32.86 -7.78 12.28
C LEU A 295 32.35 -7.85 13.72
N LYS A 296 32.31 -9.04 14.31
CA LYS A 296 31.88 -9.23 15.70
C LYS A 296 32.78 -8.47 16.67
N GLU A 297 34.09 -8.56 16.52
CA GLU A 297 35.03 -7.76 17.33
C GLU A 297 34.76 -6.26 17.21
N GLY A 298 34.53 -5.78 15.99
CA GLY A 298 34.26 -4.36 15.73
C GLY A 298 32.95 -3.87 16.35
N LEU A 299 31.89 -4.68 16.31
CA LEU A 299 30.55 -4.31 16.82
C LEU A 299 30.53 -4.03 18.32
N ILE A 300 31.34 -4.77 19.09
CA ILE A 300 31.33 -4.74 20.56
C ILE A 300 32.60 -4.10 21.13
N SER A 301 33.44 -3.51 20.28
CA SER A 301 34.76 -3.01 20.69
C SER A 301 34.63 -1.98 21.82
N GLY A 302 35.19 -2.31 22.99
CA GLY A 302 35.11 -1.49 24.19
C GLY A 302 33.86 -1.71 25.05
N GLU A 303 32.92 -2.55 24.60
CA GLU A 303 31.66 -2.88 25.26
C GLU A 303 31.62 -4.35 25.73
N ASP A 304 32.73 -5.09 25.64
CA ASP A 304 32.83 -6.52 25.95
C ASP A 304 32.19 -6.90 27.29
N LEU A 305 32.53 -6.16 28.35
CA LEU A 305 31.99 -6.38 29.69
C LEU A 305 30.49 -6.08 29.75
N ALA A 306 30.03 -5.03 29.06
CA ALA A 306 28.63 -4.65 29.02
C ALA A 306 27.80 -5.71 28.30
N VAL A 307 28.26 -6.20 27.15
CA VAL A 307 27.64 -7.27 26.36
C VAL A 307 27.62 -8.59 27.13
N ASN A 308 28.72 -8.96 27.79
CA ASN A 308 28.74 -10.15 28.63
C ASN A 308 27.72 -10.05 29.78
N ASN A 309 27.67 -8.92 30.48
CA ASN A 309 26.71 -8.70 31.56
C ASN A 309 25.26 -8.69 31.05
N SER A 310 25.00 -8.11 29.88
CA SER A 310 23.66 -8.02 29.30
C SER A 310 23.11 -9.38 28.89
N TRP A 311 23.96 -10.28 28.38
CA TRP A 311 23.61 -11.67 28.12
C TRP A 311 23.15 -12.40 29.39
N GLN A 312 23.86 -12.21 30.50
CA GLN A 312 23.46 -12.82 31.78
C GLN A 312 22.12 -12.26 32.29
N ARG A 313 21.84 -10.96 32.09
CA ARG A 313 20.53 -10.38 32.41
C ARG A 313 19.43 -10.96 31.51
N LEU A 314 19.71 -11.09 30.21
CA LEU A 314 18.79 -11.64 29.22
C LEU A 314 18.41 -13.09 29.55
N LEU A 315 19.38 -13.95 29.85
CA LEU A 315 19.14 -15.36 30.20
C LEU A 315 18.37 -15.53 31.51
N ARG A 316 18.42 -14.55 32.44
CA ARG A 316 17.59 -14.56 33.64
C ARG A 316 16.13 -14.18 33.37
N GLN A 317 15.88 -13.27 32.43
CA GLN A 317 14.53 -12.79 32.13
C GLN A 317 13.78 -13.67 31.12
N LEU A 318 14.49 -14.21 30.14
CA LEU A 318 13.91 -14.96 29.02
C LEU A 318 13.02 -16.14 29.46
N PRO A 319 13.41 -17.02 30.41
CA PRO A 319 12.57 -18.14 30.83
C PRO A 319 11.21 -17.72 31.38
N GLY A 320 11.15 -16.66 32.19
CA GLY A 320 9.88 -16.21 32.79
C GLY A 320 8.87 -15.70 31.75
N GLU A 321 9.34 -15.05 30.69
CA GLU A 321 8.48 -14.63 29.58
C GLU A 321 8.08 -15.80 28.67
N ILE A 322 8.96 -16.79 28.48
CA ILE A 322 8.62 -18.05 27.78
C ILE A 322 7.55 -18.81 28.56
N ASP A 323 7.67 -18.95 29.88
CA ASP A 323 6.67 -19.60 30.73
C ASP A 323 5.32 -18.90 30.65
N GLN A 324 5.32 -17.56 30.62
CA GLN A 324 4.09 -16.78 30.44
C GLN A 324 3.44 -17.04 29.08
N VAL A 325 4.21 -17.02 27.99
CA VAL A 325 3.70 -17.28 26.64
C VAL A 325 3.21 -18.72 26.49
N SER A 326 3.98 -19.69 26.99
CA SER A 326 3.66 -21.12 26.96
C SER A 326 2.37 -21.42 27.72
N SER A 327 2.19 -20.83 28.91
CA SER A 327 0.97 -21.00 29.72
C SER A 327 -0.28 -20.37 29.11
N LEU A 328 -0.14 -19.23 28.41
CA LEU A 328 -1.24 -18.60 27.69
C LEU A 328 -1.58 -19.32 26.37
N GLY A 329 -0.59 -19.93 25.72
CA GLY A 329 -0.75 -20.51 24.40
C GLY A 329 -1.29 -19.48 23.39
N SER A 330 -2.24 -19.87 22.55
CA SER A 330 -2.86 -18.99 21.56
C SER A 330 -3.56 -17.77 22.16
N ALA A 331 -3.94 -17.79 23.45
CA ALA A 331 -4.53 -16.63 24.12
C ALA A 331 -3.54 -15.48 24.34
N ALA A 332 -2.23 -15.70 24.15
CA ALA A 332 -1.24 -14.63 24.14
C ALA A 332 -1.35 -13.74 22.89
N ILE A 333 -2.10 -14.15 21.86
CA ILE A 333 -2.26 -13.39 20.61
C ILE A 333 -3.56 -12.57 20.71
N PRO A 334 -3.47 -11.23 20.81
CA PRO A 334 -4.65 -10.39 20.91
C PRO A 334 -5.48 -10.45 19.63
N THR A 335 -6.79 -10.34 19.81
CA THR A 335 -7.79 -10.35 18.74
C THR A 335 -8.76 -9.19 18.94
N ILE A 336 -9.15 -8.52 17.87
CA ILE A 336 -10.17 -7.46 17.86
C ILE A 336 -11.07 -7.60 16.63
N SER A 337 -12.35 -7.24 16.73
CA SER A 337 -13.22 -7.12 15.54
C SER A 337 -12.86 -5.87 14.75
N PHE A 338 -12.96 -5.90 13.42
CA PHE A 338 -12.77 -4.72 12.59
C PHE A 338 -13.69 -3.55 13.01
N GLU A 339 -14.92 -3.84 13.38
CA GLU A 339 -15.92 -2.85 13.83
C GLU A 339 -15.48 -2.12 15.11
N ASP A 340 -14.74 -2.80 15.99
CA ASP A 340 -14.28 -2.27 17.27
C ASP A 340 -12.98 -1.45 17.16
N THR A 341 -12.32 -1.44 15.99
CA THR A 341 -11.03 -0.71 15.80
C THR A 341 -11.16 0.81 15.96
N THR A 342 -12.39 1.34 15.89
CA THR A 342 -12.67 2.77 16.07
C THR A 342 -13.14 3.13 17.48
N ASP A 343 -13.42 2.13 18.33
CA ASP A 343 -13.78 2.33 19.74
C ASP A 343 -12.49 2.31 20.58
N PRO A 344 -12.07 3.46 21.17
CA PRO A 344 -10.85 3.52 21.97
C PRO A 344 -10.81 2.51 23.13
N THR A 345 -11.97 2.17 23.71
CA THR A 345 -12.05 1.26 24.87
C THR A 345 -11.69 -0.19 24.53
N GLN A 346 -11.84 -0.56 23.26
CA GLN A 346 -11.50 -1.88 22.72
C GLN A 346 -10.16 -1.84 21.97
N ALA A 347 -9.92 -0.75 21.24
CA ALA A 347 -8.72 -0.53 20.45
C ALA A 347 -7.46 -0.41 21.32
N GLU A 348 -7.48 0.39 22.39
CA GLU A 348 -6.28 0.63 23.20
C GLU A 348 -5.73 -0.66 23.86
N PRO A 349 -6.56 -1.51 24.51
CA PRO A 349 -6.08 -2.79 25.05
C PRO A 349 -5.51 -3.71 23.97
N PHE A 350 -6.14 -3.76 22.79
CA PHE A 350 -5.64 -4.56 21.67
C PHE A 350 -4.27 -4.05 21.20
N LEU A 351 -4.12 -2.74 20.99
CA LEU A 351 -2.86 -2.14 20.53
C LEU A 351 -1.73 -2.29 21.56
N GLU A 352 -2.04 -2.22 22.86
CA GLU A 352 -1.07 -2.48 23.93
C GLU A 352 -0.56 -3.93 23.87
N GLN A 353 -1.47 -4.90 23.72
CA GLN A 353 -1.08 -6.31 23.59
C GLN A 353 -0.36 -6.58 22.27
N LEU A 354 -0.77 -5.95 21.16
CA LEU A 354 -0.08 -6.05 19.87
C LEU A 354 1.35 -5.51 19.98
N HIS A 355 1.54 -4.37 20.65
CA HIS A 355 2.85 -3.81 20.94
C HIS A 355 3.70 -4.73 21.82
N ARG A 356 3.11 -5.35 22.85
CA ARG A 356 3.83 -6.27 23.74
C ARG A 356 4.23 -7.57 23.05
N ARG A 357 3.34 -8.16 22.26
CA ARG A 357 3.46 -9.52 21.71
C ARG A 357 3.99 -9.55 20.28
N GLY A 358 3.92 -8.42 19.57
CA GLY A 358 4.39 -8.30 18.19
C GLY A 358 3.54 -9.05 17.18
N VAL A 359 2.33 -9.49 17.54
CA VAL A 359 1.41 -10.24 16.68
C VAL A 359 -0.03 -9.94 17.10
N GLY A 360 -0.97 -9.93 16.15
CA GLY A 360 -2.39 -9.74 16.44
C GLY A 360 -3.29 -10.09 15.26
N ILE A 361 -4.57 -10.31 15.56
CA ILE A 361 -5.60 -10.64 14.57
C ILE A 361 -6.70 -9.58 14.59
N VAL A 362 -7.01 -9.04 13.42
CA VAL A 362 -8.21 -8.20 13.22
C VAL A 362 -9.24 -9.04 12.47
N ARG A 363 -10.38 -9.30 13.12
CA ARG A 363 -11.42 -10.22 12.63
C ARG A 363 -12.37 -9.51 11.68
N GLY A 364 -12.79 -10.23 10.63
CA GLY A 364 -13.82 -9.76 9.71
C GLY A 364 -13.49 -8.45 9.00
N VAL A 365 -12.21 -8.20 8.68
CA VAL A 365 -11.78 -6.99 7.95
C VAL A 365 -12.44 -6.95 6.58
N VAL A 366 -12.47 -8.10 5.90
CA VAL A 366 -13.27 -8.31 4.70
C VAL A 366 -14.49 -9.17 5.08
N PRO A 367 -15.71 -8.86 4.62
CA PRO A 367 -16.86 -9.73 4.89
C PRO A 367 -16.60 -11.16 4.41
N LYS A 368 -16.97 -12.15 5.22
CA LYS A 368 -16.69 -13.58 4.98
C LYS A 368 -17.07 -14.05 3.57
N ASP A 369 -18.28 -13.72 3.11
CA ASP A 369 -18.76 -14.09 1.78
C ASP A 369 -17.94 -13.44 0.66
N THR A 370 -17.44 -12.22 0.88
CA THR A 370 -16.57 -11.53 -0.08
C THR A 370 -15.20 -12.19 -0.15
N ALA A 371 -14.62 -12.57 1.00
CA ALA A 371 -13.35 -13.28 1.06
C ALA A 371 -13.42 -14.65 0.37
N LEU A 372 -14.49 -15.41 0.60
CA LEU A 372 -14.74 -16.68 -0.08
C LEU A 372 -14.93 -16.51 -1.60
N ALA A 373 -15.68 -15.48 -2.02
CA ALA A 373 -15.83 -15.15 -3.44
C ALA A 373 -14.48 -14.80 -4.09
N TRP A 374 -13.61 -14.08 -3.39
CA TRP A 374 -12.24 -13.82 -3.87
C TRP A 374 -11.39 -15.08 -3.95
N SER A 375 -11.55 -16.05 -3.02
CA SER A 375 -10.89 -17.35 -3.13
C SER A 375 -11.28 -18.06 -4.43
N GLN A 376 -12.58 -18.13 -4.70
CA GLN A 376 -13.11 -18.75 -5.92
C GLN A 376 -12.62 -18.01 -7.18
N GLU A 377 -12.71 -16.69 -7.20
CA GLU A 377 -12.25 -15.86 -8.33
C GLU A 377 -10.74 -16.04 -8.60
N ALA A 378 -9.93 -16.20 -7.56
CA ALA A 378 -8.51 -16.49 -7.71
C ALA A 378 -8.26 -17.87 -8.33
N ALA A 379 -8.99 -18.90 -7.90
CA ALA A 379 -8.89 -20.23 -8.47
C ALA A 379 -9.31 -20.25 -9.96
N GLU A 380 -10.43 -19.60 -10.29
CA GLU A 380 -10.92 -19.48 -11.67
C GLU A 380 -9.92 -18.71 -12.55
N TYR A 381 -9.34 -17.62 -12.05
CA TYR A 381 -8.32 -16.85 -12.77
C TYR A 381 -7.08 -17.71 -13.07
N VAL A 382 -6.62 -18.53 -12.13
CA VAL A 382 -5.49 -19.45 -12.36
C VAL A 382 -5.86 -20.50 -13.41
N GLU A 383 -7.02 -21.13 -13.28
CA GLU A 383 -7.49 -22.20 -14.18
C GLU A 383 -7.58 -21.71 -15.64
N GLN A 384 -8.15 -20.53 -15.84
CA GLN A 384 -8.31 -19.91 -17.17
C GLN A 384 -6.99 -19.53 -17.83
N ASN A 385 -5.93 -19.29 -17.03
CA ASN A 385 -4.62 -18.85 -17.48
C ASN A 385 -3.53 -19.94 -17.37
N THR A 386 -3.94 -21.21 -17.29
CA THR A 386 -3.04 -22.38 -17.24
C THR A 386 -2.13 -22.51 -18.47
N ALA A 387 -2.58 -22.08 -19.66
CA ALA A 387 -1.80 -22.16 -20.90
C ALA A 387 -0.66 -21.13 -21.02
N THR A 388 -0.71 -20.03 -20.26
CA THR A 388 0.34 -18.99 -20.18
C THR A 388 1.28 -19.19 -18.99
N SER A 389 0.98 -20.16 -18.13
CA SER A 389 1.80 -20.53 -16.99
C SER A 389 3.09 -21.22 -17.46
N PHE A 390 4.22 -20.83 -16.88
CA PHE A 390 5.58 -21.33 -17.15
C PHE A 390 5.65 -22.87 -17.29
N PRO A 391 6.67 -23.44 -17.99
CA PRO A 391 6.78 -24.88 -18.17
C PRO A 391 6.64 -25.63 -16.84
N PRO A 392 6.01 -26.83 -16.84
CA PRO A 392 5.66 -27.61 -15.64
C PRO A 392 6.83 -28.04 -14.75
N THR A 393 8.05 -27.59 -15.03
CA THR A 393 9.29 -27.86 -14.30
C THR A 393 9.68 -26.77 -13.29
N SER A 394 8.98 -25.63 -13.20
CA SER A 394 9.25 -24.63 -12.16
C SER A 394 8.62 -25.04 -10.82
N ALA A 395 9.47 -25.35 -9.83
CA ALA A 395 9.13 -25.97 -8.56
C ALA A 395 8.37 -25.08 -7.53
N ARG A 396 7.64 -24.03 -7.94
CA ARG A 396 6.90 -23.16 -7.02
C ARG A 396 5.46 -22.97 -7.50
N PRO A 397 4.46 -22.92 -6.59
CA PRO A 397 3.08 -22.57 -6.96
C PRO A 397 3.06 -21.25 -7.72
N HIS A 398 2.06 -21.08 -8.58
CA HIS A 398 1.89 -19.96 -9.49
C HIS A 398 2.30 -18.63 -8.84
N ASP A 399 3.48 -18.10 -9.19
CA ASP A 399 3.93 -16.78 -8.75
C ASP A 399 3.02 -15.72 -9.41
N ILE A 400 1.82 -15.57 -8.85
CA ILE A 400 0.76 -14.65 -9.27
C ILE A 400 0.77 -13.47 -8.30
N PHE A 401 0.71 -12.27 -8.87
CA PHE A 401 0.79 -11.01 -8.17
C PHE A 401 -0.43 -10.13 -8.42
N TRP A 402 -1.13 -10.29 -9.54
CA TRP A 402 -2.15 -9.36 -10.02
C TRP A 402 -3.49 -10.04 -10.30
N SER A 403 -3.84 -11.12 -9.61
CA SER A 403 -5.19 -11.67 -9.72
C SER A 403 -6.24 -10.63 -9.28
N PRO A 404 -7.49 -10.73 -9.77
CA PRO A 404 -8.59 -9.89 -9.28
C PRO A 404 -8.70 -9.85 -7.75
N ALA A 405 -8.58 -11.01 -7.09
CA ALA A 405 -8.58 -11.12 -5.64
C ALA A 405 -7.45 -10.31 -4.98
N GLN A 406 -6.21 -10.43 -5.47
CA GLN A 406 -5.06 -9.70 -4.91
C GLN A 406 -5.17 -8.19 -5.10
N VAL A 407 -5.62 -7.74 -6.28
CA VAL A 407 -5.79 -6.31 -6.57
C VAL A 407 -6.90 -5.71 -5.71
N LYS A 408 -8.05 -6.40 -5.60
CA LYS A 408 -9.16 -5.97 -4.73
C LYS A 408 -8.72 -5.93 -3.27
N ALA A 409 -8.04 -6.96 -2.77
CA ALA A 409 -7.57 -7.01 -1.39
C ALA A 409 -6.60 -5.85 -1.04
N ARG A 410 -5.62 -5.56 -1.91
CA ARG A 410 -4.66 -4.46 -1.68
C ARG A 410 -5.29 -3.07 -1.74
N ALA A 411 -6.38 -2.91 -2.49
CA ALA A 411 -7.08 -1.63 -2.62
C ALA A 411 -8.22 -1.46 -1.60
N HIS A 412 -8.70 -2.55 -0.99
CA HIS A 412 -9.91 -2.54 -0.18
C HIS A 412 -9.85 -1.55 0.99
N SER A 413 -10.90 -0.73 1.15
CA SER A 413 -10.94 0.34 2.16
C SER A 413 -10.74 -0.16 3.60
N ASN A 414 -11.32 -1.31 3.96
CA ASN A 414 -11.18 -1.85 5.32
C ASN A 414 -9.76 -2.37 5.58
N ILE A 415 -9.07 -2.89 4.56
CA ILE A 415 -7.69 -3.34 4.69
C ILE A 415 -6.79 -2.13 4.92
N ILE A 416 -6.95 -1.08 4.11
CA ILE A 416 -6.21 0.17 4.27
C ILE A 416 -6.46 0.78 5.65
N ALA A 417 -7.72 0.83 6.11
CA ALA A 417 -8.07 1.30 7.45
C ALA A 417 -7.42 0.46 8.55
N THR A 418 -7.43 -0.87 8.40
CA THR A 418 -6.80 -1.78 9.36
C THR A 418 -5.28 -1.61 9.39
N GLN A 419 -4.63 -1.40 8.23
CA GLN A 419 -3.21 -1.12 8.15
C GLN A 419 -2.85 0.19 8.87
N LYS A 420 -3.60 1.28 8.62
CA LYS A 420 -3.46 2.55 9.36
C LYS A 420 -3.58 2.32 10.87
N PHE A 421 -4.58 1.54 11.29
CA PHE A 421 -4.84 1.22 12.69
C PHE A 421 -3.66 0.49 13.35
N VAL A 422 -3.22 -0.66 12.81
CA VAL A 422 -2.14 -1.45 13.43
C VAL A 422 -0.78 -0.76 13.35
N MET A 423 -0.53 0.01 12.27
CA MET A 423 0.72 0.76 12.10
C MET A 423 0.84 1.97 13.04
N SER A 424 -0.27 2.43 13.64
CA SER A 424 -0.28 3.59 14.55
C SER A 424 0.57 3.43 15.82
N ILE A 425 0.89 2.17 16.20
CA ILE A 425 1.71 1.86 17.37
C ILE A 425 3.20 2.10 17.15
N TRP A 426 3.63 2.19 15.88
CA TRP A 426 5.01 2.56 15.56
C TRP A 426 5.21 4.04 15.80
N LYS A 427 6.31 4.38 16.47
CA LYS A 427 6.70 5.76 16.77
C LYS A 427 8.08 6.06 16.21
N SER A 428 8.37 7.34 16.11
CA SER A 428 9.74 7.79 15.87
C SER A 428 10.18 8.76 16.95
N THR A 429 11.41 8.58 17.40
CA THR A 429 12.14 9.48 18.30
C THR A 429 13.01 10.49 17.55
N ALA A 430 13.08 10.41 16.21
CA ALA A 430 13.84 11.36 15.40
C ALA A 430 12.92 12.43 14.82
N ASP A 431 13.19 13.70 15.14
CA ASP A 431 12.40 14.90 14.78
C ASP A 431 12.18 15.14 13.28
N ASN A 432 12.77 14.33 12.39
CA ASN A 432 12.64 14.47 10.93
C ASN A 432 12.62 13.11 10.22
N ALA A 433 12.14 12.06 10.90
CA ALA A 433 12.04 10.74 10.31
C ALA A 433 11.09 10.77 9.09
N SER A 434 11.62 10.46 7.90
CA SER A 434 10.82 10.46 6.66
C SER A 434 9.93 9.21 6.56
N VAL A 435 8.93 9.12 7.44
CA VAL A 435 7.99 8.00 7.56
C VAL A 435 6.62 8.50 7.99
N THR A 436 5.56 7.95 7.39
CA THR A 436 4.20 8.09 7.92
C THR A 436 3.47 6.75 7.93
N PRO A 437 2.86 6.34 9.07
CA PRO A 437 2.01 5.17 9.14
C PRO A 437 0.56 5.45 8.67
N ARG A 438 0.16 6.71 8.47
CA ARG A 438 -1.21 7.09 8.09
C ARG A 438 -1.54 6.88 6.63
N PHE A 439 -0.51 6.74 5.79
CA PHE A 439 -0.65 6.56 4.35
C PHE A 439 0.03 5.24 3.93
N PRO A 440 -0.58 4.08 4.21
CA PRO A 440 0.02 2.80 3.85
C PRO A 440 0.13 2.66 2.33
N ILE A 441 1.20 2.01 1.89
CA ILE A 441 1.36 1.59 0.50
C ILE A 441 1.13 0.08 0.37
N SER A 442 0.83 -0.37 -0.84
CA SER A 442 0.73 -1.80 -1.13
C SER A 442 2.08 -2.39 -1.53
N TYR A 443 2.26 -3.66 -1.18
CA TYR A 443 3.39 -4.49 -1.59
C TYR A 443 2.89 -5.71 -2.36
N ALA A 444 3.43 -5.93 -3.56
CA ALA A 444 3.03 -6.97 -4.47
C ALA A 444 3.74 -8.28 -4.13
N ASP A 445 3.11 -9.04 -3.23
CA ASP A 445 3.50 -10.41 -2.88
C ASP A 445 2.54 -11.43 -3.51
N ARG A 446 2.88 -12.71 -3.35
CA ARG A 446 2.20 -13.87 -3.89
C ARG A 446 0.93 -14.19 -3.09
N MET A 447 0.31 -15.33 -3.39
CA MET A 447 -0.75 -15.92 -2.58
C MET A 447 -0.58 -17.44 -2.49
N SER A 448 -1.18 -18.05 -1.47
CA SER A 448 -1.38 -19.50 -1.40
C SER A 448 -2.70 -19.88 -2.06
N LEU A 449 -2.76 -21.02 -2.74
CA LEU A 449 -3.95 -21.55 -3.41
C LEU A 449 -4.17 -23.02 -3.04
N SER A 450 -5.43 -23.41 -2.87
CA SER A 450 -5.88 -24.75 -2.44
C SER A 450 -5.64 -25.89 -3.44
N THR A 451 -5.30 -25.58 -4.70
CA THR A 451 -5.19 -26.59 -5.76
C THR A 451 -3.88 -27.41 -5.72
N ALA A 452 -3.98 -28.61 -5.14
CA ALA A 452 -3.42 -29.93 -5.53
C ALA A 452 -1.95 -30.12 -6.01
N TRP A 453 -1.00 -29.17 -5.83
CA TRP A 453 0.42 -29.45 -6.11
C TRP A 453 1.29 -29.48 -4.85
N ARG A 454 1.96 -30.62 -4.64
CA ARG A 454 2.98 -30.85 -3.60
C ARG A 454 4.37 -30.64 -4.20
N ALA A 455 4.92 -29.43 -4.08
CA ALA A 455 6.37 -29.32 -4.11
C ALA A 455 6.92 -29.99 -2.83
N PRO A 456 8.05 -30.73 -2.87
CA PRO A 456 8.74 -31.15 -1.67
C PRO A 456 9.20 -29.89 -0.92
N GLN A 457 8.38 -29.44 0.02
CA GLN A 457 8.68 -28.31 0.87
C GLN A 457 9.61 -28.81 1.98
N ARG A 458 10.63 -28.00 2.31
CA ARG A 458 11.35 -28.19 3.57
C ARG A 458 10.32 -28.12 4.69
N GLY A 459 10.39 -29.04 5.64
CA GLY A 459 9.50 -29.03 6.79
C GLY A 459 9.50 -27.67 7.51
N PRO A 460 8.47 -27.38 8.32
CA PRO A 460 8.37 -26.11 9.03
C PRO A 460 9.66 -25.84 9.81
N TYR A 461 10.31 -24.71 9.52
CA TYR A 461 11.46 -24.23 10.28
C TYR A 461 11.19 -22.81 10.76
N ALA A 462 11.60 -22.53 11.99
CA ALA A 462 11.45 -21.21 12.58
C ALA A 462 12.48 -20.27 11.96
N HIS A 463 12.03 -19.09 11.54
CA HIS A 463 12.87 -18.11 10.89
C HIS A 463 12.39 -16.68 11.09
N ILE A 464 13.23 -15.75 10.67
CA ILE A 464 12.95 -14.32 10.61
C ILE A 464 13.33 -13.82 9.21
N ASP A 465 12.43 -13.11 8.55
CA ASP A 465 12.68 -12.48 7.25
C ASP A 465 13.42 -11.14 7.39
N GLY A 466 13.58 -10.42 6.28
CA GLY A 466 14.12 -9.06 6.29
C GLY A 466 15.65 -9.00 6.41
N GLY A 467 16.35 -10.08 6.06
CA GLY A 467 17.79 -10.16 6.12
C GLY A 467 18.28 -11.08 7.23
N SER A 468 19.51 -11.51 7.08
CA SER A 468 20.16 -12.52 7.90
C SER A 468 21.45 -11.95 8.44
N VAL A 469 22.57 -12.11 7.74
CA VAL A 469 23.87 -11.55 8.16
C VAL A 469 23.85 -10.01 8.20
N GLU A 470 22.97 -9.37 7.42
CA GLU A 470 22.77 -7.92 7.36
C GLU A 470 22.48 -7.31 8.74
N ARG A 471 21.96 -8.10 9.69
CA ARG A 471 21.65 -7.68 11.06
C ARG A 471 22.88 -7.32 11.89
N TRP A 472 24.05 -7.84 11.51
CA TRP A 472 25.35 -7.52 12.11
C TRP A 472 26.18 -6.58 11.24
N GLU A 473 25.85 -6.41 9.96
CA GLU A 473 26.69 -5.65 9.04
C GLU A 473 26.46 -4.13 9.12
N PRO A 474 27.52 -3.31 9.05
CA PRO A 474 27.41 -1.85 9.11
C PRO A 474 26.63 -1.27 7.93
N ASP A 475 26.69 -1.90 6.74
CA ASP A 475 25.95 -1.46 5.55
C ASP A 475 24.51 -2.02 5.50
N GLY A 476 24.20 -2.96 6.40
CA GLY A 476 22.88 -3.58 6.54
C GLY A 476 22.02 -2.83 7.55
N TYR A 477 21.75 -3.46 8.70
CA TYR A 477 21.02 -2.84 9.81
C TYR A 477 21.88 -1.84 10.61
N GLY A 478 23.21 -1.97 10.55
CA GLY A 478 24.11 -1.02 11.20
C GLY A 478 23.99 0.40 10.65
N ARG A 479 23.54 0.56 9.40
CA ARG A 479 23.45 1.85 8.71
C ARG A 479 22.47 2.81 9.37
N ALA A 480 21.40 2.27 9.94
CA ALA A 480 20.39 3.03 10.68
C ALA A 480 20.48 2.79 12.20
N GLY A 481 21.48 2.02 12.66
CA GLY A 481 21.69 1.74 14.08
C GLY A 481 20.57 0.91 14.73
N THR A 482 19.80 0.13 13.97
CA THR A 482 18.58 -0.56 14.46
C THR A 482 18.81 -1.38 15.74
N TYR A 483 19.95 -2.05 15.83
CA TYR A 483 20.30 -2.94 16.95
C TYR A 483 21.43 -2.41 17.83
N LYS A 484 21.75 -1.11 17.73
CA LYS A 484 22.89 -0.50 18.41
C LYS A 484 22.87 -0.75 19.92
N ASP A 485 21.75 -0.53 20.58
CA ASP A 485 21.68 -0.68 22.05
C ASP A 485 21.87 -2.12 22.50
N ILE A 486 21.49 -3.11 21.68
CA ILE A 486 21.77 -4.53 21.94
C ILE A 486 23.28 -4.77 21.91
N PHE A 487 23.98 -4.30 20.88
CA PHE A 487 25.43 -4.47 20.74
C PHE A 487 26.25 -3.63 21.74
N CYS A 488 25.65 -2.60 22.35
CA CYS A 488 26.23 -1.86 23.49
C CYS A 488 25.87 -2.46 24.87
N GLY A 489 25.25 -3.65 24.93
CA GLY A 489 24.91 -4.30 26.20
C GLY A 489 23.73 -3.67 26.96
N ARG A 490 22.88 -2.89 26.29
CA ARG A 490 21.69 -2.20 26.82
C ARG A 490 20.42 -2.62 26.08
N TRP A 491 20.24 -3.92 25.85
CA TRP A 491 19.06 -4.43 25.13
C TRP A 491 17.73 -4.05 25.79
N GLU A 492 17.73 -3.67 27.08
CA GLU A 492 16.56 -3.13 27.77
C GLU A 492 16.06 -1.79 27.20
N GLU A 493 16.98 -1.00 26.64
CA GLU A 493 16.72 0.30 25.97
C GLU A 493 16.33 0.12 24.50
N TYR A 494 16.60 -1.06 23.91
CA TYR A 494 16.19 -1.36 22.54
C TYR A 494 14.67 -1.43 22.44
N ASP A 495 14.10 -0.52 21.65
CA ASP A 495 12.70 -0.50 21.27
C ASP A 495 12.51 -1.09 19.85
N PRO A 496 11.87 -2.28 19.73
CA PRO A 496 11.55 -2.86 18.43
C PRO A 496 10.67 -1.96 17.53
N TRP A 497 9.90 -1.06 18.14
CA TRP A 497 8.87 -0.22 17.52
C TRP A 497 9.35 1.18 17.12
N GLU A 498 10.64 1.47 17.29
CA GLU A 498 11.27 2.70 16.81
C GLU A 498 11.48 2.65 15.29
N SER A 499 10.65 3.39 14.57
CA SER A 499 10.59 3.36 13.10
C SER A 499 11.75 4.05 12.39
N SER A 500 12.35 5.12 12.94
CA SER A 500 13.46 5.84 12.27
C SER A 500 14.69 4.95 12.11
N SER A 501 14.91 4.07 13.08
CA SER A 501 16.01 3.11 13.09
C SER A 501 15.92 2.08 11.95
N ARG A 502 14.83 2.06 11.18
CA ARG A 502 14.60 1.13 10.06
C ARG A 502 14.64 1.79 8.68
N LEU A 503 14.63 3.13 8.60
CA LEU A 503 14.49 3.83 7.31
C LEU A 503 15.73 3.71 6.41
N GLY A 504 16.92 3.63 7.02
CA GLY A 504 18.20 3.52 6.31
C GLY A 504 18.71 2.08 6.13
N VAL A 505 17.93 1.07 6.50
CA VAL A 505 18.36 -0.34 6.49
C VAL A 505 18.46 -0.89 5.07
N THR A 506 19.52 -1.63 4.79
CA THR A 506 19.62 -2.49 3.61
C THR A 506 19.47 -3.95 4.04
N SER A 507 18.29 -4.55 3.82
CA SER A 507 17.98 -5.92 4.26
C SER A 507 18.48 -7.03 3.32
N ASP A 508 18.98 -6.68 2.13
CA ASP A 508 19.54 -7.63 1.16
C ASP A 508 20.84 -7.07 0.56
N LEU A 509 21.96 -7.35 1.22
CA LEU A 509 23.29 -6.98 0.71
C LEU A 509 23.82 -7.95 -0.35
N TYR A 510 23.15 -9.08 -0.55
CA TYR A 510 23.63 -10.19 -1.37
C TYR A 510 22.73 -10.52 -2.56
N HIS A 511 21.79 -9.63 -2.89
CA HIS A 511 20.99 -9.62 -4.11
C HIS A 511 20.26 -10.94 -4.37
N ARG A 512 19.59 -11.49 -3.35
CA ARG A 512 18.78 -12.70 -3.54
C ARG A 512 17.48 -12.37 -4.26
N ALA A 513 17.18 -13.12 -5.32
CA ALA A 513 15.85 -13.12 -5.91
C ALA A 513 14.78 -13.50 -4.86
N GLY A 514 13.76 -12.66 -4.71
CA GLY A 514 12.71 -12.80 -3.70
C GLY A 514 13.04 -12.17 -2.34
N ALA A 515 14.14 -11.42 -2.21
CA ALA A 515 14.42 -10.64 -1.01
C ALA A 515 13.59 -9.33 -1.00
N CYS A 516 13.07 -8.99 0.18
CA CYS A 516 12.25 -7.80 0.35
C CYS A 516 13.12 -6.53 0.33
N SER A 517 12.75 -5.55 -0.50
CA SER A 517 13.46 -4.28 -0.68
C SER A 517 12.78 -3.08 0.00
N ILE A 518 11.75 -3.31 0.82
CA ILE A 518 11.00 -2.25 1.52
C ILE A 518 10.92 -2.46 3.03
N PHE A 519 10.67 -1.37 3.75
CA PHE A 519 10.34 -1.44 5.16
C PHE A 519 8.89 -1.88 5.33
N ARG A 520 8.68 -3.07 5.92
CA ARG A 520 7.38 -3.58 6.34
C ARG A 520 7.26 -3.39 7.86
N MET A 521 6.32 -2.56 8.31
CA MET A 521 6.01 -2.40 9.73
C MET A 521 5.37 -3.68 10.29
N PHE A 522 4.61 -4.39 9.47
CA PHE A 522 4.18 -5.74 9.76
C PHE A 522 4.27 -6.61 8.52
N GLN A 523 4.66 -7.86 8.71
CA GLN A 523 4.20 -8.91 7.82
C GLN A 523 2.70 -9.13 8.05
N GLY A 524 2.00 -9.75 7.10
CA GLY A 524 0.59 -10.04 7.33
C GLY A 524 -0.07 -10.88 6.25
N TRP A 525 -1.17 -11.52 6.63
CA TRP A 525 -1.97 -12.41 5.80
C TRP A 525 -3.45 -12.04 5.86
N LEU A 526 -4.10 -12.03 4.70
CA LEU A 526 -5.55 -12.03 4.60
C LEU A 526 -6.02 -13.45 4.29
N ALA A 527 -6.79 -14.04 5.21
CA ALA A 527 -7.38 -15.36 5.01
C ALA A 527 -8.56 -15.26 4.01
N LEU A 528 -8.56 -16.08 2.96
CA LEU A 528 -9.71 -16.19 2.04
C LEU A 528 -10.50 -17.49 2.25
N GLU A 529 -9.89 -18.46 2.91
CA GLU A 529 -10.49 -19.71 3.37
C GLU A 529 -10.20 -19.89 4.87
N PRO A 530 -10.94 -20.78 5.56
CA PRO A 530 -10.64 -21.11 6.95
C PRO A 530 -9.22 -21.69 7.09
N ILE A 531 -8.43 -21.17 8.03
CA ILE A 531 -7.10 -21.69 8.37
C ILE A 531 -7.16 -22.20 9.81
N THR A 532 -7.06 -23.51 9.99
CA THR A 532 -7.06 -24.11 11.33
C THR A 532 -5.67 -24.04 11.95
N SER A 533 -5.59 -23.78 13.25
CA SER A 533 -4.36 -23.64 14.03
C SER A 533 -3.42 -24.84 13.98
N SER A 534 -3.95 -26.03 13.70
CA SER A 534 -3.19 -27.29 13.54
C SER A 534 -3.10 -27.79 12.11
N GLY A 535 -3.73 -27.12 11.15
CA GLY A 535 -3.82 -27.57 9.76
C GLY A 535 -2.74 -26.98 8.84
N PRO A 536 -2.70 -27.44 7.58
CA PRO A 536 -1.90 -26.83 6.51
C PRO A 536 -2.08 -25.32 6.45
N GLY A 537 -0.98 -24.58 6.31
CA GLY A 537 -1.00 -23.13 6.26
C GLY A 537 -1.11 -22.45 7.62
N SER A 538 -1.17 -23.17 8.74
CA SER A 538 -1.16 -22.53 10.06
C SER A 538 0.18 -21.85 10.36
N VAL A 539 0.14 -20.77 11.14
CA VAL A 539 1.34 -20.04 11.60
C VAL A 539 1.61 -20.35 13.05
N ARG A 540 2.88 -20.54 13.38
CA ARG A 540 3.37 -20.45 14.76
C ARG A 540 4.32 -19.27 14.88
N VAL A 541 4.27 -18.59 16.02
CA VAL A 541 5.07 -17.39 16.31
C VAL A 541 5.70 -17.48 17.69
N CYS A 542 6.85 -16.83 17.87
CA CYS A 542 7.44 -16.56 19.18
C CYS A 542 7.13 -15.09 19.57
N PRO A 543 6.07 -14.82 20.36
CA PRO A 543 5.56 -13.48 20.65
C PRO A 543 6.41 -12.69 21.67
N LEU A 544 7.72 -12.66 21.44
CA LEU A 544 8.74 -12.05 22.29
C LEU A 544 9.63 -11.08 21.49
N PRO A 545 9.07 -10.04 20.82
CA PRO A 545 9.77 -9.25 19.80
C PRO A 545 11.06 -8.59 20.31
N ARG A 546 11.13 -8.17 21.58
CA ARG A 546 12.34 -7.60 22.18
C ARG A 546 13.34 -8.66 22.61
N LEU A 547 12.93 -9.59 23.49
CA LEU A 547 13.83 -10.54 24.13
C LEU A 547 14.38 -11.58 23.14
N ALA A 548 13.55 -12.11 22.25
CA ALA A 548 14.01 -13.05 21.24
C ALA A 548 14.99 -12.39 20.26
N THR A 549 14.74 -11.12 19.89
CA THR A 549 15.64 -10.33 19.04
C THR A 549 16.99 -10.09 19.68
N ALA A 550 17.01 -9.62 20.93
CA ALA A 550 18.24 -9.47 21.70
C ALA A 550 18.98 -10.81 21.82
N TYR A 551 18.25 -11.91 22.01
CA TYR A 551 18.84 -13.23 22.15
C TYR A 551 19.56 -13.68 20.89
N PHE A 552 18.90 -13.74 19.74
CA PHE A 552 19.54 -14.28 18.55
C PHE A 552 20.67 -13.37 18.04
N LEU A 553 20.61 -12.06 18.30
CA LEU A 553 21.69 -11.12 17.96
C LEU A 553 22.92 -11.26 18.86
N LEU A 554 22.72 -11.53 20.16
CA LEU A 554 23.80 -11.73 21.13
C LEU A 554 24.36 -13.16 21.11
N ARG A 555 23.56 -14.16 20.74
CA ARG A 555 23.94 -15.58 20.73
C ARG A 555 25.28 -15.87 20.03
N PRO A 556 25.65 -15.24 18.89
CA PRO A 556 26.94 -15.41 18.26
C PRO A 556 28.17 -15.10 19.12
N PHE A 557 28.04 -14.23 20.12
CA PHE A 557 29.16 -13.80 20.97
C PHE A 557 29.48 -14.80 22.10
N PHE A 558 28.69 -15.86 22.26
CA PHE A 558 28.82 -16.83 23.35
C PHE A 558 28.93 -18.27 22.83
N SER A 559 29.61 -19.11 23.59
CA SER A 559 29.67 -20.56 23.39
C SER A 559 29.41 -21.30 24.71
N PRO A 560 28.94 -22.55 24.69
CA PRO A 560 28.91 -23.37 25.90
C PRO A 560 30.31 -23.41 26.52
N ALA A 561 30.42 -23.19 27.83
CA ALA A 561 31.69 -23.37 28.53
C ALA A 561 32.12 -24.83 28.33
N SER A 562 33.33 -25.04 27.84
CA SER A 562 33.87 -26.39 27.70
C SER A 562 33.84 -27.07 29.07
N SER A 563 33.25 -28.26 29.16
CA SER A 563 33.31 -29.09 30.37
C SER A 563 34.79 -29.20 30.80
N PRO A 564 35.14 -28.98 32.08
CA PRO A 564 36.52 -28.82 32.48
C PRO A 564 37.30 -30.12 32.25
N SER A 565 38.14 -30.13 31.22
CA SER A 565 39.20 -31.13 31.11
C SER A 565 40.26 -30.79 32.17
N THR A 566 40.27 -31.56 33.25
CA THR A 566 41.42 -31.87 34.13
C THR A 566 42.55 -30.81 34.18
N ALA A 567 42.46 -29.87 35.11
CA ALA A 567 43.64 -29.29 35.76
C ALA A 567 43.29 -28.68 37.13
N THR A 568 44.04 -29.13 38.14
CA THR A 568 44.04 -28.71 39.54
C THR A 568 44.21 -27.20 39.73
N SER A 569 43.28 -26.53 40.43
CA SER A 569 43.59 -25.41 41.33
C SER A 569 42.43 -25.13 42.29
N THR A 570 42.74 -25.17 43.57
CA THR A 570 41.89 -24.87 44.72
C THR A 570 41.62 -23.38 44.83
N THR A 571 40.35 -22.96 44.69
CA THR A 571 39.70 -21.90 45.49
C THR A 571 38.22 -21.84 45.13
N LEU A 572 37.37 -22.13 46.12
CA LEU A 572 35.92 -22.29 46.00
C LEU A 572 35.21 -20.94 45.95
N ALA A 573 34.59 -20.63 44.81
CA ALA A 573 33.32 -19.92 44.77
C ALA A 573 32.25 -20.95 44.33
N PRO A 574 31.08 -21.03 44.99
CA PRO A 574 30.04 -21.95 44.57
C PRO A 574 29.50 -21.53 43.19
N PRO A 575 29.25 -22.47 42.27
CA PRO A 575 28.66 -22.15 40.97
C PRO A 575 27.23 -21.61 41.15
N PRO A 576 26.79 -20.64 40.33
CA PRO A 576 25.41 -20.15 40.36
C PRO A 576 24.42 -21.26 39.95
N PRO A 577 23.16 -21.20 40.41
CA PRO A 577 22.26 -22.36 40.48
C PRO A 577 21.66 -22.86 39.16
N ASN A 578 22.07 -22.37 37.98
CA ASN A 578 21.57 -22.86 36.69
C ASN A 578 22.74 -23.36 35.81
N GLY A 579 22.76 -24.66 35.54
CA GLY A 579 23.88 -25.44 35.02
C GLY A 579 24.30 -25.23 33.57
N ASP A 580 24.09 -24.07 32.95
CA ASP A 580 24.60 -23.73 31.62
C ASP A 580 25.56 -22.53 31.71
N GLN A 581 26.82 -22.77 32.05
CA GLN A 581 27.82 -21.70 31.93
C GLN A 581 28.09 -21.46 30.44
N TRP A 582 27.72 -20.29 29.94
CA TRP A 582 28.07 -19.81 28.60
C TRP A 582 29.22 -18.82 28.73
N ALA A 583 30.30 -19.06 27.99
CA ALA A 583 31.48 -18.21 27.98
C ALA A 583 31.39 -17.20 26.83
N PHE A 584 31.78 -15.95 27.12
CA PHE A 584 32.00 -14.93 26.10
C PHE A 584 33.19 -15.34 25.22
N ASN A 585 33.00 -15.32 23.90
CA ASN A 585 34.04 -15.73 22.96
C ASN A 585 35.11 -14.65 22.88
N HIS A 586 36.36 -14.97 23.24
CA HIS A 586 37.49 -14.07 23.01
C HIS A 586 38.73 -14.88 22.62
N PRO A 587 39.30 -14.70 21.40
CA PRO A 587 38.78 -13.85 20.31
C PRO A 587 37.46 -14.37 19.74
N GLN A 588 36.72 -13.51 19.05
CA GLN A 588 35.48 -13.86 18.36
C GLN A 588 35.75 -14.85 17.21
N ASN A 589 34.82 -15.78 17.01
CA ASN A 589 34.77 -16.65 15.82
C ASN A 589 33.85 -16.08 14.74
N SER A 590 33.86 -16.67 13.54
CA SER A 590 33.04 -16.22 12.40
C SER A 590 31.62 -16.81 12.34
N ILE A 591 31.15 -17.43 13.43
CA ILE A 591 29.82 -18.07 13.48
C ILE A 591 28.77 -17.02 13.86
N LEU A 592 27.66 -16.99 13.11
CA LEU A 592 26.47 -16.16 13.37
C LEU A 592 25.17 -16.97 13.60
N HIS A 593 25.29 -18.26 13.95
CA HIS A 593 24.19 -19.16 14.35
C HIS A 593 22.89 -19.01 13.54
N GLY A 594 22.81 -19.70 12.39
CA GLY A 594 21.61 -19.69 11.53
C GLY A 594 21.55 -18.51 10.56
N ALA A 595 22.45 -17.52 10.71
CA ALA A 595 22.60 -16.46 9.73
C ALA A 595 23.52 -16.88 8.57
N LEU A 596 23.07 -16.70 7.33
CA LEU A 596 23.81 -16.93 6.11
C LEU A 596 23.52 -15.83 5.07
N PRO A 597 24.53 -15.38 4.29
CA PRO A 597 24.29 -14.45 3.18
C PRO A 597 23.24 -14.99 2.22
N SER A 598 22.28 -14.15 1.81
CA SER A 598 21.17 -14.54 0.92
C SER A 598 20.18 -15.55 1.52
N TYR A 599 20.08 -15.74 2.84
CA TYR A 599 19.02 -16.59 3.42
C TYR A 599 18.20 -15.81 4.44
N ALA A 600 17.09 -16.39 4.91
CA ALA A 600 16.44 -15.91 6.12
C ALA A 600 17.33 -16.22 7.35
N GLN A 601 17.07 -15.55 8.47
CA GLN A 601 17.68 -15.96 9.74
C GLN A 601 17.02 -17.25 10.21
N GLU A 602 17.75 -18.36 10.19
CA GLU A 602 17.25 -19.63 10.72
C GLU A 602 17.32 -19.65 12.25
N ILE A 603 16.25 -20.13 12.89
CA ILE A 603 16.16 -20.33 14.33
C ILE A 603 15.82 -21.81 14.58
N SER A 604 16.61 -22.47 15.41
CA SER A 604 16.46 -23.90 15.71
C SER A 604 16.83 -24.20 17.17
N PRO A 605 16.28 -25.27 17.77
CA PRO A 605 16.60 -25.64 19.14
C PRO A 605 18.10 -25.89 19.36
N THR A 606 18.78 -26.44 18.36
CA THR A 606 20.22 -26.72 18.43
C THR A 606 21.07 -25.44 18.46
N LEU A 607 20.73 -24.46 17.62
CA LEU A 607 21.49 -23.22 17.53
C LEU A 607 21.10 -22.22 18.64
N HIS A 608 19.84 -22.28 19.09
CA HIS A 608 19.20 -21.31 19.97
C HIS A 608 18.47 -21.99 21.16
N PRO A 609 19.16 -22.79 21.99
CA PRO A 609 18.51 -23.66 22.98
C PRO A 609 17.68 -22.90 24.02
N HIS A 610 18.13 -21.72 24.45
CA HIS A 610 17.41 -20.95 25.48
C HIS A 610 16.09 -20.33 24.99
N LEU A 611 15.86 -20.29 23.67
CA LEU A 611 14.55 -19.88 23.15
C LEU A 611 13.48 -20.94 23.42
N GLN A 612 13.83 -22.21 23.69
CA GLN A 612 12.88 -23.28 24.02
C GLN A 612 11.71 -23.31 23.02
N LEU A 613 12.01 -23.45 21.72
CA LEU A 613 11.03 -23.26 20.65
C LEU A 613 9.81 -24.18 20.74
N ASP A 614 9.95 -25.32 21.40
CA ASP A 614 8.86 -26.24 21.76
C ASP A 614 7.82 -25.60 22.69
N CYS A 615 8.22 -24.68 23.55
CA CYS A 615 7.36 -23.93 24.46
C CYS A 615 7.07 -22.50 23.99
N SER A 616 8.04 -21.82 23.38
CA SER A 616 7.94 -20.40 23.02
C SER A 616 7.19 -20.17 21.70
N MET A 617 7.14 -21.16 20.81
CA MET A 617 6.41 -21.06 19.54
C MET A 617 4.96 -21.48 19.73
N ILE A 618 4.06 -20.52 19.84
CA ILE A 618 2.62 -20.77 19.99
C ILE A 618 1.91 -20.73 18.63
N ALA A 619 0.82 -21.50 18.50
CA ALA A 619 0.00 -21.48 17.30
C ALA A 619 -0.88 -20.22 17.26
N VAL A 620 -0.95 -19.61 16.08
CA VAL A 620 -1.97 -18.59 15.79
C VAL A 620 -3.36 -19.25 15.89
N PRO A 621 -4.34 -18.63 16.58
CA PRO A 621 -5.72 -19.10 16.60
C PRO A 621 -6.27 -19.36 15.20
N ASP A 622 -7.32 -20.18 15.10
CA ASP A 622 -8.04 -20.39 13.85
C ASP A 622 -8.42 -19.04 13.21
N LEU A 623 -8.23 -18.92 11.90
CA LEU A 623 -8.59 -17.75 11.11
C LEU A 623 -9.80 -18.07 10.24
N GLU A 624 -10.78 -17.18 10.25
CA GLU A 624 -11.94 -17.24 9.37
C GLU A 624 -11.69 -16.45 8.08
N PRO A 625 -12.40 -16.75 6.98
CA PRO A 625 -12.30 -15.94 5.77
C PRO A 625 -12.61 -14.47 6.06
N GLY A 626 -11.69 -13.59 5.65
CA GLY A 626 -11.76 -12.15 5.88
C GLY A 626 -10.97 -11.65 7.08
N ASP A 627 -10.41 -12.53 7.91
CA ASP A 627 -9.52 -12.15 9.00
C ASP A 627 -8.15 -11.72 8.49
N TYR A 628 -7.58 -10.72 9.17
CA TYR A 628 -6.26 -10.17 8.87
C TYR A 628 -5.29 -10.41 10.04
N LEU A 629 -4.29 -11.26 9.80
CA LEU A 629 -3.21 -11.55 10.73
C LEU A 629 -2.03 -10.61 10.44
N VAL A 630 -1.46 -9.99 11.46
CA VAL A 630 -0.23 -9.19 11.35
C VAL A 630 0.81 -9.60 12.38
N TRP A 631 2.09 -9.55 12.02
CA TRP A 631 3.20 -9.73 12.97
C TRP A 631 4.42 -8.87 12.64
N HIS A 632 5.15 -8.50 13.69
CA HIS A 632 6.31 -7.62 13.67
C HIS A 632 7.43 -8.22 12.79
N PRO A 633 8.19 -7.41 12.03
CA PRO A 633 9.20 -7.90 11.08
C PRO A 633 10.33 -8.73 11.71
N ASP A 634 10.65 -8.51 12.98
CA ASP A 634 11.66 -9.29 13.72
C ASP A 634 11.08 -10.49 14.50
N LEU A 635 9.79 -10.80 14.34
CA LEU A 635 9.19 -11.93 15.04
C LEU A 635 9.60 -13.27 14.41
N ILE A 636 10.05 -14.20 15.26
CA ILE A 636 10.33 -15.57 14.84
C ILE A 636 9.00 -16.25 14.52
N HIS A 637 8.91 -16.85 13.34
CA HIS A 637 7.71 -17.53 12.90
C HIS A 637 8.03 -18.77 12.07
N SER A 638 7.06 -19.68 11.96
CA SER A 638 7.11 -20.87 11.11
C SER A 638 5.73 -21.15 10.55
N ILE A 639 5.66 -21.62 9.31
CA ILE A 639 4.40 -21.95 8.64
C ILE A 639 4.32 -23.47 8.53
N HIS A 640 3.23 -24.06 9.01
CA HIS A 640 3.00 -25.49 8.86
C HIS A 640 2.68 -25.80 7.38
N THR A 641 3.55 -26.60 6.77
CA THR A 641 3.36 -27.13 5.43
C THR A 641 3.18 -28.65 5.53
N PRO A 642 2.21 -29.25 4.82
CA PRO A 642 2.08 -30.71 4.79
C PRO A 642 3.40 -31.34 4.35
N THR A 643 3.93 -32.29 5.12
CA THR A 643 5.10 -33.09 4.70
C THR A 643 4.65 -34.45 4.18
N ASP A 644 5.38 -35.02 3.21
CA ASP A 644 5.03 -36.32 2.63
C ASP A 644 5.09 -37.50 3.64
N ASN A 645 5.61 -37.28 4.85
CA ASN A 645 5.86 -38.32 5.86
C ASN A 645 4.85 -38.36 7.04
N GLU A 646 3.81 -37.52 7.05
CA GLU A 646 2.83 -37.47 8.16
C GLU A 646 1.75 -38.58 8.16
N HIS A 647 2.01 -39.73 7.52
CA HIS A 647 1.18 -40.94 7.66
C HIS A 647 2.03 -42.19 7.96
N PRO A 648 1.95 -42.68 9.21
CA PRO A 648 1.53 -44.06 9.40
C PRO A 648 0.47 -44.13 10.51
N ALA A 649 -0.75 -43.63 10.24
CA ALA A 649 -1.89 -43.94 11.09
C ALA A 649 -2.51 -45.26 10.61
N THR A 650 -2.59 -46.24 11.52
CA THR A 650 -2.94 -47.66 11.30
C THR A 650 -4.43 -47.91 10.99
N THR A 651 -5.15 -46.92 10.48
CA THR A 651 -6.59 -47.03 10.22
C THR A 651 -6.93 -46.23 8.95
N PRO A 652 -7.52 -46.87 7.91
CA PRO A 652 -7.88 -46.18 6.69
C PRO A 652 -9.10 -45.29 6.96
N THR A 653 -8.84 -44.03 7.33
CA THR A 653 -9.83 -42.95 7.18
C THR A 653 -9.81 -42.53 5.71
N PRO A 654 -10.98 -42.27 5.08
CA PRO A 654 -11.01 -41.84 3.69
C PRO A 654 -10.19 -40.55 3.56
N MET A 655 -9.23 -40.56 2.64
CA MET A 655 -8.39 -39.40 2.30
C MET A 655 -9.27 -38.22 1.92
N THR A 656 -9.51 -37.28 2.84
CA THR A 656 -9.90 -35.92 2.46
C THR A 656 -8.65 -35.23 1.95
N THR A 657 -8.62 -34.99 0.65
CA THR A 657 -7.69 -34.11 -0.07
C THR A 657 -7.76 -32.68 0.47
N THR A 658 -7.16 -32.37 1.62
CA THR A 658 -7.09 -30.99 2.12
C THR A 658 -5.79 -30.37 1.67
N GLY A 659 -5.85 -29.58 0.58
CA GLY A 659 -4.76 -28.69 0.14
C GLY A 659 -4.48 -27.58 1.17
N THR A 660 -3.41 -26.82 0.95
CA THR A 660 -3.13 -25.62 1.75
C THR A 660 -4.23 -24.58 1.53
N PRO A 661 -4.84 -23.99 2.56
CA PRO A 661 -5.92 -23.02 2.37
C PRO A 661 -5.47 -21.80 1.56
N THR A 662 -6.43 -21.16 0.91
CA THR A 662 -6.21 -19.94 0.13
C THR A 662 -6.06 -18.71 1.05
N TYR A 663 -4.95 -17.98 0.91
CA TYR A 663 -4.69 -16.73 1.62
C TYR A 663 -3.72 -15.83 0.84
N ILE A 664 -3.78 -14.52 1.08
CA ILE A 664 -2.96 -13.52 0.39
C ILE A 664 -1.85 -13.02 1.34
N TYR A 665 -0.59 -13.03 0.89
CA TYR A 665 0.49 -12.32 1.56
C TYR A 665 0.28 -10.81 1.38
N LEU A 666 0.02 -10.10 2.49
CA LEU A 666 -0.42 -8.71 2.48
C LEU A 666 0.19 -7.97 3.69
N PRO A 667 1.45 -7.52 3.61
CA PRO A 667 2.09 -6.80 4.71
C PRO A 667 1.50 -5.39 4.88
N ALA A 668 1.64 -4.83 6.08
CA ALA A 668 1.31 -3.44 6.38
C ALA A 668 2.58 -2.59 6.26
N THR A 669 2.59 -1.65 5.32
CA THR A 669 3.82 -0.94 4.92
C THR A 669 3.63 0.57 4.93
N PRO A 670 4.46 1.33 5.66
CA PRO A 670 4.35 2.79 5.74
C PRO A 670 4.80 3.47 4.45
N LEU A 671 4.43 4.73 4.28
CA LEU A 671 5.06 5.57 3.28
C LEU A 671 6.40 6.07 3.79
N THR A 672 7.46 5.79 3.04
CA THR A 672 8.84 6.26 3.26
C THR A 672 9.47 6.51 1.91
N GLN A 673 10.67 7.11 1.86
CA GLN A 673 11.39 7.30 0.61
C GLN A 673 11.69 5.97 -0.11
N THR A 674 12.24 4.99 0.60
CA THR A 674 12.55 3.65 0.07
C THR A 674 11.28 2.95 -0.43
N ASN A 675 10.19 3.06 0.33
CA ASN A 675 8.92 2.45 -0.01
C ASN A 675 8.28 3.13 -1.23
N ALA A 676 8.37 4.45 -1.38
CA ALA A 676 7.93 5.17 -2.58
C ALA A 676 8.73 4.79 -3.83
N LEU A 677 10.04 4.61 -3.71
CA LEU A 677 10.90 4.13 -4.82
C LEU A 677 10.52 2.71 -5.27
N TYR A 678 10.18 1.83 -4.32
CA TYR A 678 9.61 0.53 -4.65
C TYR A 678 8.25 0.66 -5.32
N LEU A 679 7.36 1.49 -4.79
CA LEU A 679 6.01 1.67 -5.32
C LEU A 679 6.02 2.19 -6.77
N ALA A 680 6.96 3.06 -7.13
CA ALA A 680 7.17 3.49 -8.51
C ALA A 680 7.46 2.32 -9.46
N ARG A 681 8.32 1.38 -9.02
CA ARG A 681 8.65 0.14 -9.76
C ARG A 681 7.45 -0.81 -9.79
N GLN A 682 6.76 -0.97 -8.67
CA GLN A 682 5.56 -1.80 -8.56
C GLN A 682 4.45 -1.33 -9.49
N ARG A 683 4.18 -0.02 -9.56
CA ARG A 683 3.19 0.54 -10.49
C ARG A 683 3.50 0.14 -11.92
N LYS A 684 4.77 0.21 -12.33
CA LYS A 684 5.19 -0.20 -13.67
C LYS A 684 4.93 -1.69 -13.89
N THR A 685 5.28 -2.56 -12.93
CA THR A 685 5.05 -4.00 -13.08
C THR A 685 3.56 -4.34 -13.08
N PHE A 686 2.75 -3.69 -12.25
CA PHE A 686 1.29 -3.79 -12.28
C PHE A 686 0.72 -3.42 -13.65
N LEU A 687 1.07 -2.25 -14.21
CA LEU A 687 0.52 -1.83 -15.50
C LEU A 687 0.88 -2.81 -16.64
N LEU A 688 2.10 -3.37 -16.59
CA LEU A 688 2.59 -4.32 -17.59
C LEU A 688 2.18 -5.79 -17.32
N GLY A 689 1.66 -6.10 -16.13
CA GLY A 689 1.41 -7.48 -15.68
C GLY A 689 2.67 -8.28 -15.40
N HIS A 690 3.81 -7.63 -15.16
CA HIS A 690 5.06 -8.31 -14.79
C HIS A 690 5.09 -8.67 -13.30
N PRO A 691 5.91 -9.64 -12.85
CA PRO A 691 6.03 -9.96 -11.43
C PRO A 691 6.31 -8.76 -10.52
N GLY A 692 5.99 -8.88 -9.23
CA GLY A 692 6.36 -7.88 -8.23
C GLY A 692 7.87 -7.59 -8.27
N PRO A 693 8.33 -6.33 -8.04
CA PRO A 693 9.73 -5.94 -8.27
C PRO A 693 10.80 -6.82 -7.58
N ASP A 694 10.46 -7.43 -6.44
CA ASP A 694 11.38 -8.23 -5.63
C ASP A 694 11.45 -9.70 -6.07
N PHE A 695 10.50 -10.18 -6.89
CA PHE A 695 10.35 -11.60 -7.25
C PHE A 695 10.99 -11.96 -8.60
N GLY A 696 11.83 -11.08 -9.14
CA GLY A 696 12.54 -11.29 -10.41
C GLY A 696 11.81 -10.73 -11.63
N GLY A 697 12.45 -10.86 -12.80
CA GLY A 697 11.89 -10.43 -14.08
C GLY A 697 11.10 -11.52 -14.79
N GLY A 698 10.50 -11.19 -15.93
CA GLY A 698 9.76 -12.14 -16.77
C GLY A 698 8.44 -11.55 -17.25
N ARG A 699 7.69 -12.35 -18.00
CA ARG A 699 6.39 -11.92 -18.54
C ARG A 699 5.28 -11.94 -17.49
N GLY A 700 5.43 -12.70 -16.40
CA GLY A 700 4.41 -12.82 -15.35
C GLY A 700 3.02 -13.06 -15.95
N GLU A 701 2.09 -12.21 -15.56
CA GLU A 701 0.68 -12.22 -15.95
C GLU A 701 0.38 -11.28 -17.14
N SER A 702 1.38 -10.77 -17.84
CA SER A 702 1.21 -9.81 -18.94
C SER A 702 0.27 -10.29 -20.06
N GLY A 703 0.19 -11.61 -20.27
CA GLY A 703 -0.69 -12.25 -21.25
C GLY A 703 -1.99 -12.82 -20.68
N HIS A 704 -2.26 -12.64 -19.38
CA HIS A 704 -3.44 -13.24 -18.74
C HIS A 704 -4.73 -12.51 -19.14
N GLY A 705 -5.76 -13.29 -19.48
CA GLY A 705 -7.12 -12.80 -19.62
C GLY A 705 -7.73 -12.48 -18.26
N GLY A 706 -8.55 -11.42 -18.18
CA GLY A 706 -9.21 -11.03 -16.93
C GLY A 706 -8.31 -10.34 -15.91
N ARG A 707 -7.07 -9.99 -16.27
CA ARG A 707 -6.16 -9.26 -15.37
C ARG A 707 -6.71 -7.85 -15.08
N PRO A 708 -6.80 -7.43 -13.80
CA PRO A 708 -7.29 -6.11 -13.41
C PRO A 708 -6.40 -4.97 -13.91
N GLY A 709 -7.03 -3.85 -14.23
CA GLY A 709 -6.40 -2.57 -14.54
C GLY A 709 -6.64 -1.51 -13.47
N VAL A 710 -6.32 -0.26 -13.84
CA VAL A 710 -6.46 0.90 -12.93
C VAL A 710 -7.90 1.14 -12.49
N GLN A 711 -8.87 0.84 -13.36
CA GLN A 711 -10.29 1.00 -13.03
C GLN A 711 -10.71 0.04 -11.91
N ASP A 712 -10.26 -1.21 -11.94
CA ASP A 712 -10.56 -2.20 -10.91
C ASP A 712 -9.98 -1.80 -9.53
N VAL A 713 -8.81 -1.17 -9.51
CA VAL A 713 -8.25 -0.58 -8.27
C VAL A 713 -9.16 0.53 -7.75
N ASN A 714 -9.60 1.44 -8.62
CA ASN A 714 -10.51 2.51 -8.26
C ASN A 714 -11.86 1.96 -7.76
N ASP A 715 -12.39 0.91 -8.38
CA ASP A 715 -13.69 0.34 -8.00
C ASP A 715 -13.61 -0.41 -6.67
N ALA A 716 -12.45 -1.00 -6.36
CA ALA A 716 -12.21 -1.69 -5.09
C ALA A 716 -11.96 -0.74 -3.90
N GLY A 717 -11.25 0.37 -4.13
CA GLY A 717 -10.69 1.19 -3.05
C GLY A 717 -10.81 2.70 -3.21
N GLY A 718 -11.35 3.19 -4.32
CA GLY A 718 -11.37 4.61 -4.66
C GLY A 718 -9.96 5.22 -4.66
N ASP A 719 -9.86 6.45 -4.21
CA ASP A 719 -8.59 7.19 -4.16
C ASP A 719 -7.57 6.59 -3.21
N ASP A 720 -7.99 6.10 -2.04
CA ASP A 720 -7.07 5.46 -1.09
C ASP A 720 -6.47 4.18 -1.69
N GLY A 721 -7.27 3.39 -2.40
CA GLY A 721 -6.78 2.23 -3.15
C GLY A 721 -5.82 2.61 -4.29
N LEU A 722 -6.13 3.67 -5.04
CA LEU A 722 -5.26 4.18 -6.08
C LEU A 722 -3.93 4.72 -5.52
N ARG A 723 -3.97 5.47 -4.42
CA ARG A 723 -2.80 6.00 -3.71
C ARG A 723 -1.92 4.88 -3.16
N ALA A 724 -2.52 3.91 -2.47
CA ALA A 724 -1.80 2.74 -1.95
C ALA A 724 -1.08 1.95 -3.05
N MET A 725 -1.66 1.89 -4.26
CA MET A 725 -1.07 1.26 -5.45
C MET A 725 -0.13 2.18 -6.27
N GLY A 726 0.10 3.43 -5.84
CA GLY A 726 0.95 4.41 -6.50
C GLY A 726 0.38 5.03 -7.78
N LEU A 727 -0.92 4.86 -8.02
CA LEU A 727 -1.64 5.28 -9.24
C LEU A 727 -2.22 6.69 -9.15
N LEU A 728 -2.25 7.27 -7.94
CA LEU A 728 -2.73 8.63 -7.68
C LEU A 728 -1.81 9.30 -6.65
N PRO A 729 -1.48 10.60 -6.80
CA PRO A 729 -0.75 11.34 -5.77
C PRO A 729 -1.57 11.50 -4.49
N TRP A 730 -0.88 11.63 -3.37
CA TRP A 730 -1.50 12.03 -2.12
C TRP A 730 -1.83 13.51 -2.15
N ASP A 731 -2.91 13.89 -1.46
CA ASP A 731 -3.22 15.28 -1.19
C ASP A 731 -2.40 15.72 0.04
N GLU A 732 -1.48 16.66 -0.18
CA GLU A 732 -0.59 17.18 0.87
C GLU A 732 -1.35 17.91 1.98
N GLU A 733 -2.59 18.35 1.72
CA GLU A 733 -3.46 18.94 2.73
C GLU A 733 -4.11 17.92 3.69
N GLU A 734 -4.03 16.61 3.37
CA GLU A 734 -4.48 15.54 4.27
C GLU A 734 -3.44 15.21 5.38
N ALA A 735 -2.26 15.83 5.33
CA ALA A 735 -1.21 15.64 6.33
C ALA A 735 -1.55 16.30 7.67
N ASP A 736 -1.22 15.62 8.77
CA ASP A 736 -1.42 16.12 10.14
C ASP A 736 -0.37 17.16 10.59
N GLY A 737 0.65 17.44 9.77
CA GLY A 737 1.71 18.40 10.07
C GLY A 737 2.76 18.51 8.96
N ASP A 738 3.73 19.41 9.14
CA ASP A 738 4.74 19.74 8.11
C ASP A 738 5.67 18.56 7.80
N GLU A 739 6.03 17.75 8.80
CA GLU A 739 6.86 16.55 8.61
C GLU A 739 6.16 15.51 7.72
N GLU A 740 4.89 15.21 8.02
CA GLU A 740 4.09 14.27 7.21
C GLU A 740 3.85 14.83 5.81
N ARG A 741 3.56 16.13 5.69
CA ARG A 741 3.43 16.83 4.41
C ARG A 741 4.70 16.71 3.57
N ALA A 742 5.88 16.84 4.19
CA ALA A 742 7.15 16.66 3.51
C ALA A 742 7.35 15.22 3.00
N VAL A 743 6.89 14.20 3.75
CA VAL A 743 6.91 12.80 3.29
C VAL A 743 5.97 12.60 2.10
N LEU A 744 4.76 13.19 2.13
CA LEU A 744 3.82 13.14 1.01
C LEU A 744 4.39 13.81 -0.23
N ALA A 745 4.94 15.02 -0.10
CA ALA A 745 5.57 15.77 -1.19
C ALA A 745 6.75 15.01 -1.79
N MET A 746 7.62 14.44 -0.95
CA MET A 746 8.74 13.61 -1.39
C MET A 746 8.27 12.38 -2.17
N ALA A 747 7.27 11.66 -1.66
CA ALA A 747 6.74 10.49 -2.34
C ALA A 747 6.03 10.85 -3.66
N ASN A 748 5.30 11.96 -3.68
CA ASN A 748 4.66 12.50 -4.86
C ASN A 748 5.71 12.88 -5.94
N GLY A 749 6.82 13.49 -5.56
CA GLY A 749 7.95 13.79 -6.45
C GLY A 749 8.56 12.52 -7.05
N ILE A 750 8.72 11.46 -6.27
CA ILE A 750 9.23 10.16 -6.74
C ILE A 750 8.26 9.47 -7.71
N LEU A 751 6.97 9.45 -7.37
CA LEU A 751 5.96 8.73 -8.14
C LEU A 751 5.47 9.49 -9.36
N PHE A 752 5.46 10.81 -9.31
CA PHE A 752 4.88 11.68 -10.34
C PHE A 752 5.82 12.85 -10.67
N PRO A 753 7.08 12.58 -11.07
CA PRO A 753 8.08 13.62 -11.32
C PRO A 753 7.58 14.68 -12.33
N ASP A 754 6.85 14.28 -13.38
CA ASP A 754 6.29 15.21 -14.37
C ASP A 754 5.26 16.21 -13.80
N LEU A 755 4.71 15.95 -12.60
CA LEU A 755 3.79 16.85 -11.90
C LEU A 755 4.52 17.74 -10.87
N TYR A 756 5.73 17.36 -10.44
CA TYR A 756 6.42 17.96 -9.28
C TYR A 756 7.84 18.50 -9.58
N ASP A 757 8.49 18.13 -10.69
CA ASP A 757 9.82 18.62 -11.11
C ASP A 757 9.81 20.03 -11.76
N MET A 758 8.68 20.73 -11.74
CA MET A 758 8.53 22.11 -12.26
C MET A 758 8.41 23.16 -11.14
N LEU A 759 8.82 22.81 -9.91
CA LEU A 759 8.87 23.73 -8.76
C LEU A 759 10.27 24.29 -8.51
#